data_AF-A0A524M7G6-F1
#
_entry.id   AF-A0A524M7G6-F1
#
_cell.length_a   1.000
_cell.length_b   1.000
_cell.length_c   1.000
_cell.angle_alpha   90.00
_cell.angle_beta   90.00
_cell.angle_gamma   90.00
#
_symmetry.space_group_name_H-M   'P 1'
#
loop_
_entity.id
_entity.type
_entity.pdbx_description
1 polymer ?
#
loop_
_entity_poly.entity_id
_entity_poly.type
_entity_poly.pdbx_seq_one_letter_code
_entity_poly.pdbx_strand_id
1 'polypeptide(L)'
;MSGTIMKDDPVEFASVMNLILPLNNQFPVDKEFTKTYFSADGIIKPNMVQDMADKTKGRISYLKAMTSEVMKVFVGSRGIGDLSHFIVYPGVMSAFQSGAYVNAYEKDKNDKSIFINSRQASLFVFPDGTYGADGFNKYIVKRRGGGGGLLNKKHEGKATYALSSDLIREINKNPDNLYHFSNKYAETIKIILSEPKMKALVYCEYVNGSGCILFAKVLEQFGFRQARGDEQSKGFRYALLTNQTTSPKSVQQLINRFNKDDNADGDYISVIIGSKMISEGFTFKNIRKEFIFTPHWNYSETAQVIARGWRLGSHSALIARGDKNLTVDIYQLVSIPNGQIAGTTPSIDLEMYETSEKKDVAMKQIEHIAKLNAFDCPLTIDRNKIAGYDDMRECDYVQCDYQCAGVIGAPLDVSTYNIYHTITTIVENGIGKYFKTNFYLSIDSLYSMFPQLDTFEVVKSIKTLIDKDTQFFNKYGHPSYLRIQGDMLYISSDARVPNNDQLADYYAKHLIIQNGDSFNHILENLHRDEIPTIVASIFKYPDYMRSIISSLPDVVQRELLTGSIQAEVLDIEMNKDIRRKMLTFFKGFYDKINDSWVVWLYKEALGIVCMEENEDGQLRWVHCHDQVPEILDKYIDKKRDELAKSPIGFYGLYNPQLNEFCLRDIRTVSPGAGGDLRKITVGRRCTDWGQKTLIDIIVRKIKLEPPVAFMP
;
A
#
# COMPACT_ATOMS: atom_id res chain seq x y z
N MET A 1 -16.77 -6.07 14.60
CA MET A 1 -15.80 -5.02 14.99
C MET A 1 -16.01 -3.84 14.05
N SER A 2 -16.31 -2.65 14.58
CA SER A 2 -16.50 -1.43 13.80
C SER A 2 -15.61 -0.32 14.36
N GLY A 3 -14.87 0.39 13.51
CA GLY A 3 -14.02 1.52 13.92
C GLY A 3 -14.77 2.85 14.04
N THR A 4 -16.00 2.94 13.52
CA THR A 4 -16.85 4.14 13.58
C THR A 4 -18.29 3.67 13.52
N ILE A 5 -18.94 3.56 14.68
CA ILE A 5 -20.30 3.01 14.80
C ILE A 5 -21.35 4.01 14.30
N MET A 6 -21.10 5.31 14.51
CA MET A 6 -21.90 6.42 14.00
C MET A 6 -21.04 7.21 13.04
N LYS A 7 -21.44 7.24 11.77
CA LYS A 7 -20.77 8.04 10.75
C LYS A 7 -21.30 9.45 10.79
N ASP A 8 -22.56 9.71 10.44
CA ASP A 8 -23.07 11.07 10.22
C ASP A 8 -24.08 11.55 11.28
N ASP A 9 -24.83 10.63 11.89
CA ASP A 9 -25.91 10.97 12.81
C ASP A 9 -26.00 10.00 14.01
N PRO A 10 -26.30 10.48 15.24
CA PRO A 10 -26.59 9.64 16.40
C PRO A 10 -27.61 8.51 16.17
N VAL A 11 -28.58 8.68 15.26
CA VAL A 11 -29.59 7.64 14.97
C VAL A 11 -28.98 6.34 14.44
N GLU A 12 -27.81 6.40 13.80
CA GLU A 12 -27.13 5.20 13.29
C GLU A 12 -26.78 4.22 14.42
N PHE A 13 -26.52 4.72 15.63
CA PHE A 13 -26.30 3.89 16.80
C PHE A 13 -27.51 3.01 17.11
N ALA A 14 -28.71 3.59 17.09
CA ALA A 14 -29.96 2.87 17.32
C ALA A 14 -30.16 1.79 16.26
N SER A 15 -29.95 2.12 14.98
CA SER A 15 -30.05 1.17 13.87
C SER A 15 -29.10 -0.01 14.03
N VAL A 16 -27.83 0.24 14.39
CA VAL A 16 -26.83 -0.81 14.59
C VAL A 16 -27.16 -1.67 15.82
N MET A 17 -27.53 -1.05 16.94
CA MET A 17 -27.89 -1.78 18.16
C MET A 17 -29.15 -2.62 17.98
N ASN A 18 -30.13 -2.14 17.21
CA ASN A 18 -31.37 -2.87 16.97
C ASN A 18 -31.18 -4.18 16.19
N LEU A 19 -30.04 -4.37 15.50
CA LEU A 19 -29.68 -5.64 14.88
C LEU A 19 -29.41 -6.76 15.91
N ILE A 20 -29.04 -6.39 17.15
CA ILE A 20 -28.68 -7.34 18.21
C ILE A 20 -29.61 -7.26 19.44
N LEU A 21 -30.49 -6.27 19.50
CA LEU A 21 -31.47 -6.13 20.57
C LEU A 21 -32.71 -7.00 20.33
N PRO A 22 -33.29 -7.60 21.38
CA PRO A 22 -34.59 -8.25 21.30
C PRO A 22 -35.67 -7.28 20.79
N LEU A 23 -36.63 -7.76 20.00
CA LEU A 23 -37.67 -6.93 19.38
C LEU A 23 -38.46 -6.07 20.38
N ASN A 24 -38.68 -6.57 21.60
CA ASN A 24 -39.40 -5.86 22.66
C ASN A 24 -38.54 -4.85 23.45
N ASN A 25 -37.24 -4.73 23.13
CA ASN A 25 -36.29 -3.85 23.81
C ASN A 25 -35.43 -3.04 22.82
N GLN A 26 -35.91 -2.83 21.61
CA GLN A 26 -35.22 -2.03 20.60
C GLN A 26 -35.26 -0.54 20.94
N PHE A 27 -34.26 0.19 20.45
CA PHE A 27 -34.31 1.65 20.39
C PHE A 27 -35.38 2.09 19.38
N PRO A 28 -36.08 3.21 19.62
CA PRO A 28 -36.80 3.91 18.55
C PRO A 28 -35.82 4.25 17.41
N VAL A 29 -36.33 4.31 16.18
CA VAL A 29 -35.53 4.57 14.97
C VAL A 29 -35.78 5.98 14.43
N ASP A 30 -34.85 6.45 13.58
CA ASP A 30 -34.92 7.74 12.91
C ASP A 30 -35.16 8.92 13.89
N LYS A 31 -36.00 9.87 13.51
CA LYS A 31 -36.27 11.10 14.28
C LYS A 31 -36.84 10.84 15.68
N GLU A 32 -37.52 9.71 15.89
CA GLU A 32 -38.06 9.33 17.20
C GLU A 32 -36.94 8.99 18.19
N PHE A 33 -35.80 8.46 17.72
CA PHE A 33 -34.62 8.29 18.57
C PHE A 33 -34.13 9.63 19.10
N THR A 34 -33.87 10.58 18.20
CA THR A 34 -33.40 11.91 18.57
C THR A 34 -34.37 12.60 19.53
N LYS A 35 -35.67 12.57 19.22
CA LYS A 35 -36.72 13.16 20.05
C LYS A 35 -36.82 12.51 21.44
N THR A 36 -36.60 11.20 21.53
CA THR A 36 -36.67 10.45 22.79
C THR A 36 -35.45 10.71 23.65
N TYR A 37 -34.25 10.53 23.10
CA TYR A 37 -32.99 10.53 23.86
C TYR A 37 -32.31 11.90 23.99
N PHE A 38 -32.54 12.84 23.08
CA PHE A 38 -31.82 14.12 23.06
C PHE A 38 -32.74 15.32 23.34
N SER A 39 -32.18 16.37 23.96
CA SER A 39 -32.79 17.70 24.07
C SER A 39 -32.68 18.46 22.74
N ALA A 40 -33.34 19.61 22.65
CA ALA A 40 -33.23 20.50 21.49
C ALA A 40 -31.78 20.97 21.23
N ASP A 41 -30.96 21.01 22.28
CA ASP A 41 -29.55 21.43 22.23
C ASP A 41 -28.59 20.28 21.89
N GLY A 42 -29.09 19.07 21.59
CA GLY A 42 -28.26 17.92 21.22
C GLY A 42 -27.58 17.22 22.41
N ILE A 43 -28.08 17.44 23.64
CA ILE A 43 -27.59 16.79 24.86
C ILE A 43 -28.50 15.60 25.20
N ILE A 44 -27.91 14.46 25.59
CA ILE A 44 -28.69 13.30 26.03
C ILE A 44 -29.47 13.67 27.30
N LYS A 45 -30.77 13.38 27.30
CA LYS A 45 -31.64 13.64 28.45
C LYS A 45 -31.17 12.79 29.64
N PRO A 46 -30.98 13.36 30.85
CA PRO A 46 -30.45 12.63 32.00
C PRO A 46 -31.22 11.35 32.35
N ASN A 47 -32.55 11.36 32.20
CA ASN A 47 -33.42 10.20 32.47
C ASN A 47 -33.29 9.08 31.43
N MET A 48 -32.69 9.34 30.26
CA MET A 48 -32.50 8.36 29.18
C MET A 48 -31.11 7.74 29.18
N VAL A 49 -30.16 8.28 29.95
CA VAL A 49 -28.79 7.74 30.08
C VAL A 49 -28.84 6.31 30.61
N GLN A 50 -29.62 6.05 31.65
CA GLN A 50 -29.73 4.72 32.26
C GLN A 50 -30.39 3.72 31.30
N ASP A 51 -31.45 4.12 30.59
CA ASP A 51 -32.10 3.25 29.60
C ASP A 51 -31.13 2.84 28.48
N MET A 52 -30.32 3.78 27.97
CA MET A 52 -29.29 3.48 26.99
C MET A 52 -28.20 2.55 27.56
N ALA A 53 -27.76 2.79 28.80
CA ALA A 53 -26.80 1.93 29.49
C ALA A 53 -27.31 0.49 29.63
N ASP A 54 -28.57 0.32 30.06
CA ASP A 54 -29.17 -1.01 30.25
C ASP A 54 -29.33 -1.79 28.94
N LYS A 55 -29.69 -1.10 27.85
CA LYS A 55 -29.77 -1.71 26.51
C LYS A 55 -28.40 -2.10 25.95
N THR A 56 -27.34 -1.38 26.32
CA THR A 56 -25.97 -1.63 25.80
C THR A 56 -25.15 -2.59 26.67
N LYS A 57 -25.56 -2.78 27.93
CA LYS A 57 -24.87 -3.64 28.91
C LYS A 57 -24.68 -5.07 28.38
N GLY A 58 -23.45 -5.57 28.52
CA GLY A 58 -23.07 -6.93 28.13
C GLY A 58 -23.00 -7.17 26.61
N ARG A 59 -23.16 -6.14 25.78
CA ARG A 59 -23.20 -6.25 24.30
C ARG A 59 -22.06 -5.54 23.60
N ILE A 60 -21.49 -4.53 24.24
CA ILE A 60 -20.41 -3.72 23.68
C ILE A 60 -19.10 -4.08 24.38
N SER A 61 -18.10 -4.42 23.58
CA SER A 61 -16.68 -4.33 23.94
C SER A 61 -16.13 -3.04 23.36
N TYR A 62 -15.34 -2.29 24.12
CA TYR A 62 -14.80 -1.00 23.68
C TYR A 62 -13.29 -0.94 23.86
N LEU A 63 -12.58 -0.75 22.76
CA LEU A 63 -11.13 -0.63 22.74
C LEU A 63 -10.71 0.53 21.84
N LYS A 64 -10.12 1.56 22.45
CA LYS A 64 -9.62 2.74 21.75
C LYS A 64 -8.39 2.39 20.91
N ALA A 65 -8.29 3.04 19.75
CA ALA A 65 -7.09 2.98 18.93
C ALA A 65 -5.89 3.56 19.69
N MET A 66 -4.72 2.96 19.53
CA MET A 66 -3.50 3.50 20.14
C MET A 66 -3.18 4.86 19.54
N THR A 67 -2.99 5.86 20.40
CA THR A 67 -2.65 7.23 20.02
C THR A 67 -1.14 7.43 20.00
N SER A 68 -0.68 8.51 19.35
CA SER A 68 0.74 8.89 19.39
C SER A 68 1.13 9.37 20.80
N GLU A 69 2.40 9.18 21.17
CA GLU A 69 3.01 9.77 22.38
C GLU A 69 3.25 11.29 22.22
N VAL A 70 3.19 11.79 20.99
CA VAL A 70 3.33 13.22 20.67
C VAL A 70 2.03 13.95 20.94
N MET A 71 2.09 15.12 21.59
CA MET A 71 0.92 15.94 21.88
C MET A 71 0.35 16.56 20.60
N LYS A 72 -0.97 16.56 20.47
CA LYS A 72 -1.69 17.19 19.37
C LYS A 72 -2.31 18.50 19.85
N VAL A 73 -2.01 19.61 19.19
CA VAL A 73 -2.42 20.95 19.63
C VAL A 73 -3.24 21.61 18.53
N PHE A 74 -4.51 21.92 18.81
CA PHE A 74 -5.31 22.74 17.91
C PHE A 74 -4.92 24.21 18.10
N VAL A 75 -4.47 24.86 17.02
CA VAL A 75 -4.04 26.25 17.04
C VAL A 75 -5.18 27.15 16.58
N GLY A 76 -5.51 28.16 17.37
CA GLY A 76 -6.54 29.14 17.04
C GLY A 76 -7.30 29.64 18.27
N SER A 77 -8.56 29.99 18.05
CA SER A 77 -9.45 30.57 19.06
C SER A 77 -10.63 29.65 19.36
N ARG A 78 -11.07 29.65 20.61
CA ARG A 78 -12.31 29.03 21.07
C ARG A 78 -13.43 30.09 21.11
N GLY A 79 -14.70 29.68 21.02
CA GLY A 79 -15.82 30.62 21.15
C GLY A 79 -16.04 31.51 19.93
N ILE A 80 -15.64 31.06 18.74
CA ILE A 80 -15.92 31.76 17.48
C ILE A 80 -17.31 31.35 16.99
N GLY A 81 -18.21 32.31 16.81
CA GLY A 81 -19.61 32.02 16.47
C GLY A 81 -20.30 31.24 17.59
N ASP A 82 -21.02 30.18 17.21
CA ASP A 82 -21.71 29.26 18.12
C ASP A 82 -20.82 28.09 18.58
N LEU A 83 -19.52 28.08 18.24
CA LEU A 83 -18.60 27.01 18.62
C LEU A 83 -18.29 27.03 20.12
N SER A 84 -18.50 25.89 20.77
CA SER A 84 -18.34 25.70 22.21
C SER A 84 -17.10 24.87 22.59
N HIS A 85 -16.70 23.93 21.73
CA HIS A 85 -15.63 22.96 21.99
C HIS A 85 -14.48 23.04 20.97
N PHE A 86 -14.78 23.20 19.68
CA PHE A 86 -13.79 23.26 18.62
C PHE A 86 -12.97 24.54 18.69
N ILE A 87 -11.66 24.35 18.50
CA ILE A 87 -10.70 25.43 18.31
C ILE A 87 -10.46 25.57 16.82
N VAL A 88 -10.79 26.74 16.27
CA VAL A 88 -10.64 27.06 14.86
C VAL A 88 -9.63 28.19 14.68
N TYR A 89 -8.99 28.24 13.51
CA TYR A 89 -8.05 29.30 13.15
C TYR A 89 -8.75 30.31 12.22
N PRO A 90 -9.31 31.41 12.76
CA PRO A 90 -10.04 32.38 11.96
C PRO A 90 -9.10 33.29 11.17
N GLY A 91 -9.46 33.57 9.92
CA GLY A 91 -8.85 34.62 9.12
C GLY A 91 -9.93 35.47 8.47
N VAL A 92 -9.83 36.79 8.62
CA VAL A 92 -10.75 37.72 7.95
C VAL A 92 -10.40 37.78 6.46
N MET A 93 -11.39 37.71 5.58
CA MET A 93 -11.21 37.86 4.14
C MET A 93 -10.90 39.33 3.80
N SER A 94 -10.13 39.55 2.73
CA SER A 94 -9.97 40.90 2.18
C SER A 94 -11.32 41.49 1.74
N ALA A 95 -11.40 42.80 1.56
CA ALA A 95 -12.62 43.43 1.03
C ALA A 95 -12.99 42.86 -0.36
N PHE A 96 -11.98 42.58 -1.20
CA PHE A 96 -12.16 41.99 -2.53
C PHE A 96 -12.71 40.56 -2.46
N GLN A 97 -12.06 39.71 -1.67
CA GLN A 97 -12.49 38.32 -1.47
C GLN A 97 -13.90 38.27 -0.85
N SER A 98 -14.19 39.15 0.11
CA SER A 98 -15.51 39.26 0.74
C SER A 98 -16.60 39.62 -0.27
N GLY A 99 -16.34 40.58 -1.17
CA GLY A 99 -17.32 40.96 -2.19
C GLY A 99 -17.68 39.80 -3.12
N ALA A 100 -16.69 39.05 -3.60
CA ALA A 100 -16.93 37.87 -4.43
C ALA A 100 -17.61 36.73 -3.63
N TYR A 101 -17.24 36.55 -2.36
CA TYR A 101 -17.84 35.57 -1.47
C TYR A 101 -19.32 35.85 -1.21
N VAL A 102 -19.72 37.10 -0.99
CA VAL A 102 -21.15 37.48 -0.80
C VAL A 102 -21.97 37.10 -2.03
N ASN A 103 -21.45 37.39 -3.23
CA ASN A 103 -22.11 36.98 -4.47
C ASN A 103 -22.22 35.46 -4.61
N ALA A 104 -21.17 34.73 -4.19
CA ALA A 104 -21.17 33.27 -4.18
C ALA A 104 -22.22 32.68 -3.22
N TYR A 105 -22.37 33.31 -2.04
CA TYR A 105 -23.33 32.90 -1.02
C TYR A 105 -24.77 33.15 -1.45
N GLU A 106 -25.06 34.31 -2.02
CA GLU A 106 -26.40 34.59 -2.58
C GLU A 106 -26.73 33.66 -3.75
N LYS A 107 -25.75 33.30 -4.57
CA LYS A 107 -25.93 32.29 -5.61
C LYS A 107 -26.28 30.92 -5.03
N ASP A 108 -25.57 30.47 -3.99
CA ASP A 108 -25.85 29.18 -3.36
C ASP A 108 -27.23 29.09 -2.71
N LYS A 109 -27.72 30.19 -2.11
CA LYS A 109 -29.10 30.27 -1.60
C LYS A 109 -30.14 30.02 -2.69
N ASN A 110 -29.91 30.54 -3.89
CA ASN A 110 -30.83 30.37 -5.02
C ASN A 110 -30.73 28.97 -5.64
N ASP A 111 -29.52 28.42 -5.74
CA ASP A 111 -29.25 27.15 -6.41
C ASP A 111 -29.61 25.91 -5.54
N LYS A 112 -29.92 26.08 -4.24
CA LYS A 112 -30.07 24.99 -3.24
C LYS A 112 -28.90 24.00 -3.24
N SER A 113 -27.71 24.48 -3.61
CA SER A 113 -26.47 23.70 -3.61
C SER A 113 -25.95 23.54 -2.18
N ILE A 114 -25.07 22.56 -1.91
CA ILE A 114 -24.39 22.40 -0.60
C ILE A 114 -23.25 23.44 -0.47
N PHE A 115 -23.62 24.71 -0.67
CA PHE A 115 -22.77 25.89 -0.64
C PHE A 115 -21.44 25.77 -1.41
N ILE A 116 -21.47 25.09 -2.57
CA ILE A 116 -20.25 24.78 -3.33
C ILE A 116 -19.55 26.08 -3.79
N ASN A 117 -20.30 27.10 -4.20
CA ASN A 117 -19.73 28.36 -4.66
C ASN A 117 -19.04 29.10 -3.50
N SER A 118 -19.72 29.20 -2.36
CA SER A 118 -19.23 29.85 -1.14
C SER A 118 -17.98 29.15 -0.61
N ARG A 119 -17.96 27.82 -0.59
CA ARG A 119 -16.80 27.01 -0.18
C ARG A 119 -15.60 27.20 -1.11
N GLN A 120 -15.82 27.42 -2.40
CA GLN A 120 -14.74 27.73 -3.35
C GLN A 120 -14.23 29.17 -3.19
N ALA A 121 -15.13 30.14 -3.00
CA ALA A 121 -14.79 31.54 -2.76
C ALA A 121 -14.09 31.75 -1.40
N SER A 122 -14.41 30.93 -0.38
CA SER A 122 -13.73 30.97 0.92
C SER A 122 -12.27 30.52 0.83
N LEU A 123 -11.93 29.69 -0.17
CA LEU A 123 -10.57 29.23 -0.44
C LEU A 123 -9.76 30.24 -1.26
N PHE A 124 -10.29 30.70 -2.39
CA PHE A 124 -9.58 31.61 -3.28
C PHE A 124 -10.52 32.30 -4.28
N VAL A 125 -10.30 33.59 -4.50
CA VAL A 125 -10.96 34.40 -5.54
C VAL A 125 -9.91 34.93 -6.52
N PHE A 126 -10.12 34.72 -7.81
CA PHE A 126 -9.20 35.13 -8.88
C PHE A 126 -9.30 36.64 -9.17
N PRO A 127 -8.32 37.24 -9.88
CA PRO A 127 -8.24 38.70 -10.07
C PRO A 127 -9.46 39.38 -10.70
N ASP A 128 -10.28 38.65 -11.46
CA ASP A 128 -11.51 39.15 -12.07
C ASP A 128 -12.77 38.94 -11.19
N GLY A 129 -12.59 38.48 -9.95
CA GLY A 129 -13.67 38.17 -9.02
C GLY A 129 -14.29 36.77 -9.20
N THR A 130 -13.83 35.99 -10.18
CA THR A 130 -14.29 34.61 -10.36
C THR A 130 -13.69 33.68 -9.30
N TYR A 131 -14.27 32.50 -9.11
CA TYR A 131 -13.82 31.50 -8.15
C TYR A 131 -14.15 30.10 -8.68
N GLY A 132 -13.65 29.05 -8.03
CA GLY A 132 -13.96 27.67 -8.42
C GLY A 132 -13.54 27.36 -9.85
N ALA A 133 -14.39 26.64 -10.58
CA ALA A 133 -14.07 26.15 -11.93
C ALA A 133 -13.88 27.28 -12.95
N ASP A 134 -14.66 28.35 -12.86
CA ASP A 134 -14.65 29.46 -13.83
C ASP A 134 -13.30 30.18 -13.81
N GLY A 135 -12.85 30.56 -12.61
CA GLY A 135 -11.53 31.15 -12.44
C GLY A 135 -10.40 30.17 -12.71
N PHE A 136 -10.53 28.90 -12.29
CA PHE A 136 -9.52 27.89 -12.56
C PHE A 136 -9.26 27.70 -14.06
N ASN A 137 -10.32 27.58 -14.87
CA ASN A 137 -10.17 27.38 -16.31
C ASN A 137 -9.54 28.58 -17.03
N LYS A 138 -9.69 29.79 -16.47
CA LYS A 138 -9.10 31.03 -17.01
C LYS A 138 -7.66 31.26 -16.57
N TYR A 139 -7.35 31.03 -15.30
CA TYR A 139 -6.06 31.38 -14.69
C TYR A 139 -5.12 30.18 -14.52
N ILE A 140 -5.57 28.95 -14.77
CA ILE A 140 -4.73 27.76 -14.75
C ILE A 140 -4.59 27.17 -16.16
N VAL A 141 -3.38 27.26 -16.70
CA VAL A 141 -3.05 26.74 -18.01
C VAL A 141 -2.79 25.23 -17.91
N LYS A 142 -3.72 24.44 -18.43
CA LYS A 142 -3.59 22.98 -18.54
C LYS A 142 -2.83 22.63 -19.81
N ARG A 143 -1.57 22.22 -19.68
CA ARG A 143 -0.79 21.67 -20.79
C ARG A 143 -1.02 20.16 -20.87
N ARG A 144 -1.75 19.71 -21.89
CA ARG A 144 -1.76 18.29 -22.28
C ARG A 144 -0.38 17.94 -22.83
N GLY A 145 0.20 16.81 -22.42
CA GLY A 145 1.42 16.31 -23.03
C GLY A 145 1.19 16.10 -24.53
N GLY A 146 1.67 17.03 -25.35
CA GLY A 146 1.44 17.02 -26.78
C GLY A 146 2.28 15.95 -27.46
N GLY A 147 1.62 14.88 -27.92
CA GLY A 147 2.07 14.14 -29.09
C GLY A 147 1.80 15.00 -30.32
N GLY A 148 2.85 15.66 -30.83
CA GLY A 148 2.82 16.32 -32.13
C GLY A 148 2.99 15.28 -33.24
N GLY A 149 1.96 15.12 -34.08
CA GLY A 149 1.99 14.30 -35.28
C GLY A 149 0.61 13.73 -35.62
N LEU A 150 -0.01 14.24 -36.69
CA LEU A 150 -1.23 13.67 -37.26
C LEU A 150 -1.00 12.18 -37.57
N LEU A 151 -1.92 11.33 -37.10
CA LEU A 151 -2.08 9.88 -37.40
C LEU A 151 -1.52 8.84 -36.42
N ASN A 152 -1.43 9.08 -35.11
CA ASN A 152 -1.32 7.97 -34.15
C ASN A 152 -2.20 8.13 -32.90
N LYS A 153 -2.83 7.01 -32.51
CA LYS A 153 -3.81 6.89 -31.42
C LYS A 153 -3.25 7.45 -30.10
N LYS A 154 -4.12 8.22 -29.41
CA LYS A 154 -3.90 8.87 -28.11
C LYS A 154 -3.32 7.90 -27.06
N HIS A 155 -2.07 8.07 -26.68
CA HIS A 155 -1.69 7.89 -25.28
C HIS A 155 -1.87 9.25 -24.60
N GLU A 156 -2.87 9.36 -23.71
CA GLU A 156 -3.09 10.57 -22.93
C GLU A 156 -1.93 10.79 -21.96
N GLY A 157 -0.98 11.64 -22.33
CA GLY A 157 -0.01 12.20 -21.40
C GLY A 157 -0.75 12.96 -20.29
N LYS A 158 -0.40 12.70 -19.03
CA LYS A 158 -1.00 13.38 -17.87
C LYS A 158 -0.87 14.89 -17.99
N ALA A 159 -1.91 15.59 -17.53
CA ALA A 159 -1.96 17.03 -17.61
C ALA A 159 -0.96 17.67 -16.65
N THR A 160 -0.20 18.64 -17.16
CA THR A 160 0.60 19.56 -16.34
C THR A 160 -0.14 20.88 -16.21
N TYR A 161 0.00 21.53 -15.05
CA TYR A 161 -0.72 22.76 -14.71
C TYR A 161 0.29 23.87 -14.40
N ALA A 162 0.00 25.10 -14.83
CA ALA A 162 0.77 26.29 -14.54
C ALA A 162 -0.16 27.48 -14.30
N LEU A 163 0.24 28.44 -13.46
CA LEU A 163 -0.48 29.70 -13.31
C LEU A 163 -0.37 30.54 -14.58
N SER A 164 -1.40 31.33 -14.89
CA SER A 164 -1.33 32.35 -15.93
C SER A 164 -0.35 33.46 -15.53
N SER A 165 0.22 34.14 -16.53
CA SER A 165 1.14 35.26 -16.32
C SER A 165 0.49 36.40 -15.53
N ASP A 166 -0.81 36.62 -15.71
CA ASP A 166 -1.55 37.65 -14.98
C ASP A 166 -1.63 37.33 -13.50
N LEU A 167 -2.02 36.10 -13.13
CA LEU A 167 -2.09 35.71 -11.73
C LEU A 167 -0.72 35.74 -11.04
N ILE A 168 0.35 35.35 -11.75
CA ILE A 168 1.72 35.44 -11.25
C ILE A 168 2.08 36.90 -10.95
N ARG A 169 1.73 37.83 -11.85
CA ARG A 169 2.02 39.25 -11.70
C ARG A 169 1.26 39.86 -10.52
N GLU A 170 0.00 39.50 -10.33
CA GLU A 170 -0.81 40.01 -9.21
C GLU A 170 -0.27 39.53 -7.85
N ILE A 171 0.05 38.23 -7.73
CA ILE A 171 0.60 37.66 -6.49
C ILE A 171 2.01 38.22 -6.21
N ASN A 172 2.82 38.41 -7.25
CA ASN A 172 4.18 38.99 -7.19
C ASN A 172 5.08 38.38 -6.10
N LYS A 173 4.92 37.09 -5.79
CA LYS A 173 5.64 36.38 -4.71
C LYS A 173 5.54 37.06 -3.33
N ASN A 174 4.50 37.85 -3.09
CA ASN A 174 4.27 38.54 -1.83
C ASN A 174 3.05 37.94 -1.12
N PRO A 175 3.20 37.41 0.11
CA PRO A 175 2.07 36.86 0.87
C PRO A 175 0.96 37.89 1.16
N ASP A 176 1.29 39.18 1.26
CA ASP A 176 0.28 40.23 1.51
C ASP A 176 -0.53 40.55 0.24
N ASN A 177 0.09 40.46 -0.94
CA ASN A 177 -0.65 40.51 -2.20
C ASN A 177 -1.53 39.26 -2.35
N LEU A 178 -1.02 38.09 -1.95
CA LEU A 178 -1.81 36.85 -1.96
C LEU A 178 -3.02 36.95 -1.01
N TYR A 179 -2.88 37.61 0.13
CA TYR A 179 -3.96 37.82 1.10
C TYR A 179 -5.14 38.58 0.49
N HIS A 180 -4.89 39.44 -0.51
CA HIS A 180 -5.95 40.10 -1.27
C HIS A 180 -6.92 39.10 -1.93
N PHE A 181 -6.41 37.96 -2.41
CA PHE A 181 -7.17 36.92 -3.11
C PHE A 181 -7.61 35.76 -2.21
N SER A 182 -6.82 35.47 -1.16
CA SER A 182 -7.06 34.39 -0.22
C SER A 182 -6.30 34.61 1.09
N ASN A 183 -7.04 34.88 2.16
CA ASN A 183 -6.52 34.87 3.52
C ASN A 183 -5.96 33.48 3.89
N LYS A 184 -6.67 32.38 3.58
CA LYS A 184 -6.24 31.00 3.92
C LYS A 184 -4.89 30.64 3.31
N TYR A 185 -4.71 30.93 2.02
CA TYR A 185 -3.48 30.57 1.33
C TYR A 185 -2.32 31.45 1.84
N ALA A 186 -2.56 32.74 2.03
CA ALA A 186 -1.56 33.67 2.54
C ALA A 186 -1.05 33.25 3.92
N GLU A 187 -1.96 33.00 4.88
CA GLU A 187 -1.59 32.60 6.24
C GLU A 187 -0.87 31.25 6.26
N THR A 188 -1.38 30.26 5.51
CA THR A 188 -0.72 28.95 5.42
C THR A 188 0.71 29.07 4.88
N ILE A 189 0.90 29.85 3.81
CA ILE A 189 2.23 30.06 3.22
C ILE A 189 3.14 30.82 4.19
N LYS A 190 2.64 31.84 4.90
CA LYS A 190 3.41 32.56 5.94
C LYS A 190 3.92 31.58 7.02
N ILE A 191 3.07 30.69 7.52
CA ILE A 191 3.41 29.70 8.56
C ILE A 191 4.39 28.63 8.04
N ILE A 192 4.25 28.20 6.78
CA ILE A 192 5.17 27.25 6.16
C ILE A 192 6.55 27.89 5.94
N LEU A 193 6.59 29.15 5.51
CA LEU A 193 7.84 29.88 5.23
C LEU A 193 8.58 30.29 6.51
N SER A 194 7.87 30.54 7.62
CA SER A 194 8.51 30.89 8.90
C SER A 194 9.27 29.72 9.51
N GLU A 195 8.83 28.48 9.25
CA GLU A 195 9.40 27.25 9.79
C GLU A 195 9.56 26.18 8.71
N PRO A 196 10.46 26.38 7.74
CA PRO A 196 10.50 25.57 6.53
C PRO A 196 11.13 24.18 6.76
N LYS A 197 11.70 23.94 7.95
CA LYS A 197 12.24 22.65 8.42
C LYS A 197 11.23 21.86 9.26
N MET A 198 9.95 21.97 8.91
CA MET A 198 8.88 21.20 9.51
C MET A 198 8.00 20.62 8.42
N LYS A 199 7.67 19.34 8.55
CA LYS A 199 6.75 18.69 7.64
C LYS A 199 5.33 19.18 7.88
N ALA A 200 4.68 19.60 6.80
CA ALA A 200 3.30 20.05 6.77
C ALA A 200 2.42 19.12 5.93
N LEU A 201 1.22 18.86 6.40
CA LEU A 201 0.13 18.24 5.65
C LEU A 201 -0.94 19.30 5.38
N VAL A 202 -1.32 19.48 4.12
CA VAL A 202 -2.40 20.36 3.70
C VAL A 202 -3.52 19.52 3.11
N TYR A 203 -4.68 19.56 3.74
CA TYR A 203 -5.88 18.87 3.30
C TYR A 203 -6.90 19.84 2.71
N CYS A 204 -7.37 19.54 1.50
CA CYS A 204 -8.45 20.27 0.84
C CYS A 204 -9.30 19.31 0.01
N GLU A 205 -10.61 19.26 0.25
CA GLU A 205 -11.55 18.35 -0.44
C GLU A 205 -11.48 18.51 -1.98
N TYR A 206 -11.33 19.75 -2.44
CA TYR A 206 -11.32 20.07 -3.86
C TYR A 206 -9.93 19.85 -4.47
N VAL A 207 -9.88 19.07 -5.56
CA VAL A 207 -8.66 18.92 -6.37
C VAL A 207 -8.47 20.10 -7.34
N ASN A 208 -9.54 20.47 -8.04
CA ASN A 208 -9.60 21.56 -9.02
C ASN A 208 -10.28 22.80 -8.41
N GLY A 209 -10.47 23.84 -9.22
CA GLY A 209 -11.11 25.08 -8.77
C GLY A 209 -10.16 25.89 -7.89
N SER A 210 -10.68 26.38 -6.76
CA SER A 210 -9.90 27.05 -5.71
C SER A 210 -9.19 26.05 -4.77
N GLY A 211 -8.95 24.80 -5.22
CA GLY A 211 -8.47 23.68 -4.41
C GLY A 211 -6.97 23.33 -4.54
N CYS A 212 -6.64 22.05 -4.33
CA CYS A 212 -5.27 21.54 -4.19
C CYS A 212 -4.31 21.96 -5.32
N ILE A 213 -4.72 21.87 -6.59
CA ILE A 213 -3.85 22.22 -7.73
C ILE A 213 -3.51 23.71 -7.71
N LEU A 214 -4.48 24.58 -7.39
CA LEU A 214 -4.24 26.01 -7.30
C LEU A 214 -3.24 26.31 -6.17
N PHE A 215 -3.48 25.79 -4.97
CA PHE A 215 -2.57 25.97 -3.83
C PHE A 215 -1.14 25.51 -4.15
N ALA A 216 -1.00 24.32 -4.75
CA ALA A 216 0.29 23.79 -5.16
C ALA A 216 1.03 24.74 -6.12
N LYS A 217 0.32 25.34 -7.09
CA LYS A 217 0.92 26.25 -8.07
C LYS A 217 1.17 27.65 -7.53
N VAL A 218 0.40 28.11 -6.56
CA VAL A 218 0.70 29.31 -5.78
C VAL A 218 1.95 29.09 -4.94
N LEU A 219 2.09 27.93 -4.27
CA LEU A 219 3.25 27.59 -3.46
C LEU A 219 4.56 27.58 -4.27
N GLU A 220 4.51 27.19 -5.55
CA GLU A 220 5.67 27.29 -6.47
C GLU A 220 6.19 28.73 -6.65
N GLN A 221 5.33 29.76 -6.52
CA GLN A 221 5.75 31.16 -6.59
C GLN A 221 6.63 31.56 -5.39
N PHE A 222 6.48 30.85 -4.27
CA PHE A 222 7.23 31.05 -3.03
C PHE A 222 8.44 30.12 -2.90
N GLY A 223 8.96 29.62 -4.03
CA GLY A 223 10.25 28.92 -4.10
C GLY A 223 10.16 27.40 -3.97
N PHE A 224 8.96 26.84 -3.78
CA PHE A 224 8.76 25.39 -3.74
C PHE A 224 8.76 24.77 -5.14
N ARG A 225 9.08 23.48 -5.21
CA ARG A 225 9.01 22.68 -6.44
C ARG A 225 8.22 21.40 -6.22
N GLN A 226 7.54 20.91 -7.25
CA GLN A 226 6.85 19.63 -7.16
C GLN A 226 7.86 18.47 -7.05
N ALA A 227 7.66 17.61 -6.05
CA ALA A 227 8.43 16.38 -5.86
C ALA A 227 8.02 15.30 -6.88
N ARG A 228 8.95 14.38 -7.15
CA ARG A 228 8.84 13.23 -8.05
C ARG A 228 8.94 11.89 -7.30
N GLY A 229 9.49 11.88 -6.08
CA GLY A 229 9.61 10.69 -5.24
C GLY A 229 10.97 10.00 -5.30
N ASP A 230 11.93 10.56 -6.04
CA ASP A 230 13.30 10.08 -6.22
C ASP A 230 14.37 11.09 -5.76
N GLU A 231 13.97 12.08 -4.95
CA GLU A 231 14.82 13.19 -4.52
C GLU A 231 16.10 12.74 -3.79
N GLN A 232 17.26 13.07 -4.37
CA GLN A 232 18.59 12.85 -3.76
C GLN A 232 19.20 14.12 -3.16
N SER A 233 18.68 15.29 -3.51
CA SER A 233 19.16 16.60 -3.04
C SER A 233 18.16 17.28 -2.13
N LYS A 234 18.62 18.04 -1.14
CA LYS A 234 17.75 18.89 -0.30
C LYS A 234 17.07 20.00 -1.12
N GLY A 235 15.98 20.57 -0.59
CA GLY A 235 15.28 21.70 -1.19
C GLY A 235 13.80 21.76 -0.85
N PHE A 236 13.20 22.94 -0.98
CA PHE A 236 11.79 23.18 -0.71
C PHE A 236 10.91 22.50 -1.76
N ARG A 237 10.25 21.41 -1.37
CA ARG A 237 9.40 20.65 -2.27
C ARG A 237 8.09 20.25 -1.63
N TYR A 238 7.08 20.15 -2.48
CA TYR A 238 5.77 19.63 -2.11
C TYR A 238 5.43 18.37 -2.90
N ALA A 239 4.68 17.44 -2.30
CA ALA A 239 4.06 16.33 -3.01
C ALA A 239 2.57 16.59 -3.17
N LEU A 240 2.07 16.52 -4.41
CA LEU A 240 0.64 16.65 -4.73
C LEU A 240 0.04 15.28 -4.97
N LEU A 241 -0.80 14.84 -4.04
CA LEU A 241 -1.43 13.53 -4.04
C LEU A 241 -2.85 13.63 -4.59
N THR A 242 -2.98 13.65 -5.93
CA THR A 242 -4.28 13.70 -6.62
C THR A 242 -4.34 12.73 -7.80
N ASN A 243 -5.51 12.12 -8.03
CA ASN A 243 -5.74 11.16 -9.13
C ASN A 243 -5.57 11.77 -10.54
N GLN A 244 -5.56 13.11 -10.64
CA GLN A 244 -5.44 13.81 -11.92
C GLN A 244 -3.99 14.05 -12.34
N THR A 245 -3.05 14.02 -11.41
CA THR A 245 -1.66 14.43 -11.66
C THR A 245 -0.65 13.30 -11.47
N THR A 246 -0.99 12.27 -10.68
CA THR A 246 -0.03 11.26 -10.22
C THR A 246 -0.59 9.84 -10.38
N SER A 247 0.23 8.87 -10.81
CA SER A 247 -0.17 7.44 -10.89
C SER A 247 -0.16 6.83 -9.49
N PRO A 248 -0.95 5.78 -9.20
CA PRO A 248 -0.87 5.07 -7.93
C PRO A 248 0.58 4.66 -7.55
N LYS A 249 1.35 4.14 -8.51
CA LYS A 249 2.79 3.83 -8.31
C LYS A 249 3.63 5.05 -7.92
N SER A 250 3.36 6.21 -8.53
CA SER A 250 4.09 7.45 -8.27
C SER A 250 3.66 8.11 -6.96
N VAL A 251 2.38 7.97 -6.56
CA VAL A 251 1.89 8.35 -5.23
C VAL A 251 2.66 7.56 -4.17
N GLN A 252 2.78 6.24 -4.33
CA GLN A 252 3.53 5.41 -3.38
C GLN A 252 5.01 5.82 -3.31
N GLN A 253 5.65 6.14 -4.44
CA GLN A 253 7.04 6.63 -4.46
C GLN A 253 7.20 7.95 -3.69
N LEU A 254 6.29 8.91 -3.89
CA LEU A 254 6.29 10.18 -3.16
C LEU A 254 6.14 9.96 -1.66
N ILE A 255 5.19 9.13 -1.23
CA ILE A 255 4.95 8.82 0.18
C ILE A 255 6.16 8.12 0.78
N ASN A 256 6.74 7.14 0.08
CA ASN A 256 7.94 6.44 0.54
C ASN A 256 9.11 7.41 0.71
N ARG A 257 9.32 8.33 -0.23
CA ARG A 257 10.38 9.34 -0.12
C ARG A 257 10.12 10.30 1.03
N PHE A 258 8.88 10.74 1.22
CA PHE A 258 8.48 11.63 2.29
C PHE A 258 8.72 10.99 3.67
N ASN A 259 8.39 9.70 3.82
CA ASN A 259 8.46 8.94 5.07
C ASN A 259 9.85 8.42 5.45
N LYS A 260 10.88 8.63 4.62
CA LYS A 260 12.26 8.26 4.98
C LYS A 260 12.74 9.07 6.21
N ASP A 261 13.56 8.42 7.03
CA ASP A 261 14.11 9.02 8.25
C ASP A 261 15.05 10.20 7.93
N ASP A 262 15.75 10.17 6.79
CA ASP A 262 16.58 11.28 6.29
C ASP A 262 15.78 12.54 5.94
N ASN A 263 14.45 12.43 5.87
CA ASN A 263 13.52 13.52 5.62
C ASN A 263 12.72 13.87 6.88
N ALA A 264 13.15 13.50 8.10
CA ALA A 264 12.39 13.78 9.33
C ALA A 264 12.00 15.27 9.47
N ASP A 265 12.89 16.19 9.11
CA ASP A 265 12.69 17.65 9.16
C ASP A 265 12.15 18.25 7.85
N GLY A 266 11.78 17.42 6.85
CA GLY A 266 11.26 17.91 5.57
C GLY A 266 12.32 18.46 4.61
N ASP A 267 13.61 18.19 4.84
CA ASP A 267 14.75 18.66 4.04
C ASP A 267 14.66 18.31 2.53
N TYR A 268 13.93 17.26 2.17
CA TYR A 268 13.75 16.80 0.79
C TYR A 268 12.35 17.09 0.26
N ILE A 269 11.34 16.81 1.08
CA ILE A 269 9.92 17.10 0.81
C ILE A 269 9.31 17.54 2.14
N SER A 270 8.92 18.81 2.21
CA SER A 270 8.39 19.43 3.43
C SER A 270 6.87 19.53 3.44
N VAL A 271 6.19 19.54 2.29
CA VAL A 271 4.73 19.72 2.24
C VAL A 271 4.06 18.57 1.49
N ILE A 272 3.01 17.99 2.07
CA ILE A 272 2.06 17.13 1.34
C ILE A 272 0.77 17.91 1.14
N ILE A 273 0.26 17.90 -0.09
CA ILE A 273 -1.04 18.48 -0.44
C ILE A 273 -1.92 17.34 -0.96
N GLY A 274 -3.06 17.12 -0.32
CA GLY A 274 -3.96 16.04 -0.68
C GLY A 274 -5.43 16.38 -0.50
N SER A 275 -6.27 15.69 -1.27
CA SER A 275 -7.72 15.71 -1.13
C SER A 275 -8.24 14.46 -0.43
N LYS A 276 -9.52 14.11 -0.58
CA LYS A 276 -10.11 12.89 0.00
C LYS A 276 -9.29 11.61 -0.23
N MET A 277 -8.46 11.54 -1.28
CA MET A 277 -7.54 10.41 -1.50
C MET A 277 -6.59 10.17 -0.31
N ILE A 278 -6.12 11.21 0.38
CA ILE A 278 -5.24 11.03 1.54
C ILE A 278 -5.99 10.58 2.80
N SER A 279 -7.32 10.70 2.81
CA SER A 279 -8.17 10.23 3.90
C SER A 279 -8.25 8.71 3.98
N GLU A 280 -7.85 7.99 2.93
CA GLU A 280 -7.94 6.52 2.82
C GLU A 280 -6.55 5.90 2.56
N GLY A 281 -6.15 4.92 3.37
CA GLY A 281 -5.04 4.00 3.04
C GLY A 281 -3.58 4.44 3.29
N PHE A 282 -3.29 5.71 3.58
CA PHE A 282 -1.88 6.17 3.77
C PHE A 282 -1.54 6.57 5.22
N THR A 283 -0.24 6.55 5.54
CA THR A 283 0.34 7.01 6.82
C THR A 283 1.49 7.97 6.50
N PHE A 284 1.51 9.14 7.15
CA PHE A 284 2.57 10.14 6.97
C PHE A 284 3.40 10.25 8.26
N LYS A 285 4.72 10.17 8.14
CA LYS A 285 5.66 10.18 9.27
C LYS A 285 6.24 11.58 9.51
N ASN A 286 6.41 11.89 10.79
CA ASN A 286 7.06 13.10 11.31
C ASN A 286 6.37 14.40 10.90
N ILE A 287 5.05 14.37 10.66
CA ILE A 287 4.26 15.59 10.43
C ILE A 287 4.28 16.46 11.69
N ARG A 288 4.51 17.76 11.54
CA ARG A 288 4.49 18.72 12.65
C ARG A 288 3.39 19.75 12.53
N LYS A 289 2.89 19.99 11.31
CA LYS A 289 1.80 20.93 11.04
C LYS A 289 0.75 20.30 10.13
N GLU A 290 -0.51 20.48 10.46
CA GLU A 290 -1.64 20.06 9.62
C GLU A 290 -2.56 21.25 9.36
N PHE A 291 -2.85 21.51 8.09
CA PHE A 291 -3.73 22.59 7.66
C PHE A 291 -4.98 21.99 7.02
N ILE A 292 -6.13 22.21 7.66
CA ILE A 292 -7.44 21.79 7.18
C ILE A 292 -8.07 22.98 6.46
N PHE A 293 -8.02 22.98 5.12
CA PHE A 293 -8.54 24.10 4.30
C PHE A 293 -10.05 24.07 4.16
N THR A 294 -10.63 22.87 4.16
CA THR A 294 -12.05 22.65 3.93
C THR A 294 -12.64 21.88 5.11
N PRO A 295 -13.52 22.49 5.92
CA PRO A 295 -14.30 21.75 6.89
C PRO A 295 -15.23 20.75 6.19
N HIS A 296 -15.78 19.85 6.99
CA HIS A 296 -16.77 18.86 6.56
C HIS A 296 -17.99 18.93 7.51
N TRP A 297 -19.18 18.67 6.99
CA TRP A 297 -20.44 18.65 7.78
C TRP A 297 -20.47 17.59 8.88
N ASN A 298 -19.50 16.69 8.85
CA ASN A 298 -19.29 15.61 9.80
C ASN A 298 -17.81 15.60 10.19
N TYR A 299 -17.55 15.86 11.47
CA TYR A 299 -16.21 16.03 11.99
C TYR A 299 -15.39 14.73 11.98
N SER A 300 -16.03 13.56 11.96
CA SER A 300 -15.33 12.28 11.85
C SER A 300 -14.46 12.19 10.59
N GLU A 301 -14.87 12.78 9.48
CA GLU A 301 -14.07 12.84 8.24
C GLU A 301 -12.83 13.73 8.43
N THR A 302 -12.97 14.88 9.09
CA THR A 302 -11.84 15.76 9.46
C THR A 302 -10.89 15.07 10.44
N ALA A 303 -11.43 14.40 11.46
CA ALA A 303 -10.64 13.66 12.45
C ALA A 303 -9.85 12.51 11.83
N GLN A 304 -10.40 11.83 10.81
CA GLN A 304 -9.70 10.79 10.07
C GLN A 304 -8.51 11.34 9.27
N VAL A 305 -8.64 12.53 8.69
CA VAL A 305 -7.53 13.22 8.01
C VAL A 305 -6.44 13.57 9.01
N ILE A 306 -6.82 14.16 10.16
CA ILE A 306 -5.87 14.52 11.22
C ILE A 306 -5.11 13.29 11.72
N ALA A 307 -5.82 12.18 11.88
CA ALA A 307 -5.23 10.92 12.27
C ALA A 307 -4.28 10.33 11.21
N ARG A 308 -4.02 10.97 10.05
CA ARG A 308 -3.04 10.48 9.05
C ARG A 308 -1.62 10.98 9.33
N GLY A 309 -1.46 12.15 9.92
CA GLY A 309 -0.17 12.67 10.38
C GLY A 309 0.09 12.46 11.87
N TRP A 310 -0.94 12.08 12.65
CA TRP A 310 -0.83 11.77 14.08
C TRP A 310 -1.28 10.33 14.40
N ARG A 311 -0.36 9.36 14.32
CA ARG A 311 -0.59 7.93 14.63
C ARG A 311 0.44 7.37 15.58
N LEU A 312 0.15 6.22 16.19
CA LEU A 312 1.16 5.47 16.91
C LEU A 312 2.40 5.24 16.03
N GLY A 313 3.56 5.62 16.54
CA GLY A 313 4.85 5.47 15.85
C GLY A 313 5.09 6.39 14.66
N SER A 314 4.19 7.35 14.35
CA SER A 314 4.43 8.28 13.24
C SER A 314 5.62 9.21 13.47
N HIS A 315 6.03 9.41 14.73
CA HIS A 315 7.08 10.33 15.15
C HIS A 315 8.29 9.64 15.78
N SER A 316 8.40 8.31 15.68
CA SER A 316 9.47 7.53 16.33
C SER A 316 10.87 8.00 15.96
N ALA A 317 11.09 8.49 14.73
CA ALA A 317 12.38 9.01 14.30
C ALA A 317 12.79 10.28 15.07
N LEU A 318 11.84 11.19 15.32
CA LEU A 318 12.09 12.42 16.10
C LEU A 318 12.30 12.10 17.58
N ILE A 319 11.50 11.15 18.12
CA ILE A 319 11.63 10.69 19.51
C ILE A 319 12.99 10.03 19.72
N ALA A 320 13.39 9.12 18.83
CA ALA A 320 14.70 8.44 18.88
C ALA A 320 15.89 9.41 18.74
N ARG A 321 15.70 10.54 18.05
CA ARG A 321 16.70 11.61 17.97
C ARG A 321 16.86 12.40 19.29
N GLY A 322 15.90 12.28 20.21
CA GLY A 322 15.89 12.99 21.49
C GLY A 322 15.20 14.35 21.46
N ASP A 323 14.39 14.62 20.42
CA ASP A 323 13.63 15.87 20.32
C ASP A 323 12.62 15.98 21.47
N LYS A 324 12.73 17.06 22.26
CA LYS A 324 11.80 17.35 23.36
C LYS A 324 10.62 18.20 22.89
N ASN A 325 9.50 18.16 23.62
CA ASN A 325 8.31 18.97 23.38
C ASN A 325 7.77 18.85 21.95
N LEU A 326 7.77 17.63 21.41
CA LEU A 326 7.17 17.36 20.11
C LEU A 326 5.67 17.63 20.18
N THR A 327 5.19 18.50 19.30
CA THR A 327 3.76 18.73 19.05
C THR A 327 3.44 18.54 17.57
N VAL A 328 2.18 18.18 17.31
CA VAL A 328 1.54 18.31 16.00
C VAL A 328 0.51 19.43 16.09
N ASP A 329 0.78 20.52 15.38
CA ASP A 329 -0.04 21.71 15.39
C ASP A 329 -1.10 21.63 14.29
N ILE A 330 -2.37 21.74 14.66
CA ILE A 330 -3.52 21.59 13.75
C ILE A 330 -4.20 22.93 13.56
N TYR A 331 -4.25 23.38 12.31
CA TYR A 331 -4.87 24.61 11.88
C TYR A 331 -6.18 24.29 11.16
N GLN A 332 -7.29 24.48 11.86
CA GLN A 332 -8.64 24.36 11.31
C GLN A 332 -9.07 25.70 10.71
N LEU A 333 -8.70 25.95 9.45
CA LEU A 333 -8.77 27.28 8.85
C LEU A 333 -10.20 27.68 8.50
N VAL A 334 -10.63 28.84 9.00
CA VAL A 334 -11.97 29.42 8.77
C VAL A 334 -11.81 30.79 8.14
N SER A 335 -12.37 31.00 6.94
CA SER A 335 -12.41 32.32 6.32
C SER A 335 -13.67 33.06 6.74
N ILE A 336 -13.52 34.20 7.42
CA ILE A 336 -14.62 35.04 7.88
C ILE A 336 -14.75 36.23 6.93
N PRO A 337 -15.90 36.44 6.25
CA PRO A 337 -16.04 37.58 5.37
C PRO A 337 -16.00 38.89 6.17
N ASN A 338 -15.41 39.93 5.59
CA ASN A 338 -15.28 41.23 6.26
C ASN A 338 -16.67 41.83 6.52
N GLY A 339 -17.01 42.07 7.79
CA GLY A 339 -18.34 42.53 8.20
C GLY A 339 -18.78 43.86 7.58
N GLN A 340 -17.85 44.75 7.21
CA GLN A 340 -18.18 46.01 6.53
C GLN A 340 -18.67 45.78 5.08
N ILE A 341 -18.21 44.71 4.43
CA ILE A 341 -18.56 44.36 3.05
C ILE A 341 -19.72 43.36 3.03
N ALA A 342 -19.67 42.38 3.92
CA ALA A 342 -20.57 41.24 3.93
C ALA A 342 -21.88 41.48 4.66
N GLY A 343 -21.97 42.54 5.48
CA GLY A 343 -23.14 42.83 6.30
C GLY A 343 -23.45 41.66 7.22
N THR A 344 -24.57 40.97 6.97
CA THR A 344 -25.04 39.80 7.73
C THR A 344 -24.70 38.45 7.10
N THR A 345 -23.92 38.43 6.01
CA THR A 345 -23.56 37.18 5.33
C THR A 345 -22.62 36.34 6.22
N PRO A 346 -23.01 35.11 6.61
CA PRO A 346 -22.20 34.28 7.48
C PRO A 346 -21.02 33.63 6.76
N SER A 347 -20.06 33.10 7.53
CA SER A 347 -18.99 32.25 7.01
C SER A 347 -19.49 30.80 6.90
N ILE A 348 -19.45 30.26 5.68
CA ILE A 348 -19.80 28.85 5.44
C ILE A 348 -18.84 27.90 6.12
N ASP A 349 -17.55 28.27 6.24
CA ASP A 349 -16.59 27.43 6.95
C ASP A 349 -16.96 27.31 8.44
N LEU A 350 -17.39 28.43 9.03
CA LEU A 350 -17.81 28.47 10.43
C LEU A 350 -19.11 27.68 10.64
N GLU A 351 -20.11 27.90 9.80
CA GLU A 351 -21.40 27.18 9.84
C GLU A 351 -21.20 25.65 9.71
N MET A 352 -20.26 25.23 8.85
CA MET A 352 -19.90 23.81 8.71
C MET A 352 -19.28 23.26 10.00
N TYR A 353 -18.36 24.00 10.63
CA TYR A 353 -17.78 23.57 11.90
C TYR A 353 -18.83 23.54 13.02
N GLU A 354 -19.68 24.55 13.15
CA GLU A 354 -20.76 24.62 14.15
C GLU A 354 -21.74 23.47 14.00
N THR A 355 -22.15 23.16 12.77
CA THR A 355 -23.02 22.03 12.46
C THR A 355 -22.34 20.71 12.81
N SER A 356 -21.06 20.57 12.45
CA SER A 356 -20.30 19.34 12.72
C SER A 356 -20.00 19.15 14.21
N GLU A 357 -19.82 20.22 14.98
CA GLU A 357 -19.61 20.18 16.44
C GLU A 357 -20.85 19.65 17.14
N LYS A 358 -22.04 20.20 16.84
CA LYS A 358 -23.31 19.75 17.42
C LYS A 358 -23.53 18.25 17.19
N LYS A 359 -23.27 17.78 15.97
CA LYS A 359 -23.34 16.35 15.63
C LYS A 359 -22.31 15.52 16.40
N ASP A 360 -21.06 15.96 16.42
CA ASP A 360 -19.96 15.21 17.05
C ASP A 360 -20.14 15.12 18.57
N VAL A 361 -20.57 16.20 19.23
CA VAL A 361 -20.92 16.21 20.66
C VAL A 361 -22.05 15.23 20.96
N ALA A 362 -23.11 15.20 20.14
CA ALA A 362 -24.20 14.24 20.30
C ALA A 362 -23.73 12.78 20.16
N MET A 363 -22.91 12.49 19.16
CA MET A 363 -22.34 11.14 18.95
C MET A 363 -21.37 10.76 20.07
N LYS A 364 -20.55 11.70 20.54
CA LYS A 364 -19.56 11.45 21.62
C LYS A 364 -20.20 11.18 22.97
N GLN A 365 -21.36 11.76 23.25
CA GLN A 365 -22.14 11.39 24.44
C GLN A 365 -22.60 9.92 24.41
N ILE A 366 -23.06 9.43 23.25
CA ILE A 366 -23.40 8.01 23.07
C ILE A 366 -22.15 7.14 23.23
N GLU A 367 -21.06 7.50 22.57
CA GLU A 367 -19.79 6.77 22.65
C GLU A 367 -19.27 6.71 24.09
N HIS A 368 -19.42 7.80 24.84
CA HIS A 368 -19.08 7.86 26.25
C HIS A 368 -19.89 6.86 27.07
N ILE A 369 -21.22 6.86 26.96
CA ILE A 369 -22.10 5.91 27.66
C ILE A 369 -21.75 4.46 27.31
N ALA A 370 -21.54 4.18 26.01
CA ALA A 370 -21.16 2.85 25.54
C ALA A 370 -19.81 2.41 26.10
N LYS A 371 -18.82 3.31 26.15
CA LYS A 371 -17.49 3.08 26.73
C LYS A 371 -17.56 2.77 28.22
N LEU A 372 -18.33 3.54 29.00
CA LEU A 372 -18.48 3.31 30.45
C LEU A 372 -19.13 1.96 30.78
N ASN A 373 -20.06 1.51 29.93
CA ASN A 373 -20.87 0.30 30.12
C ASN A 373 -20.35 -0.92 29.33
N ALA A 374 -19.22 -0.79 28.64
CA ALA A 374 -18.62 -1.90 27.93
C ALA A 374 -18.27 -3.02 28.93
N PHE A 375 -18.53 -4.28 28.57
CA PHE A 375 -18.35 -5.40 29.50
C PHE A 375 -16.88 -5.62 29.88
N ASP A 376 -15.97 -5.18 29.02
CA ASP A 376 -14.52 -5.22 29.18
C ASP A 376 -13.93 -3.86 29.61
N CYS A 377 -14.75 -2.87 29.97
CA CYS A 377 -14.27 -1.54 30.36
C CYS A 377 -13.20 -1.63 31.47
N PRO A 378 -13.40 -2.35 32.58
CA PRO A 378 -12.39 -2.41 33.65
C PRO A 378 -11.07 -3.07 33.22
N LEU A 379 -11.12 -3.99 32.24
CA LEU A 379 -9.95 -4.68 31.70
C LEU A 379 -9.18 -3.82 30.67
N THR A 380 -9.84 -2.85 30.07
CA THR A 380 -9.31 -2.02 28.97
C THR A 380 -9.12 -0.56 29.36
N ILE A 381 -9.46 -0.19 30.60
CA ILE A 381 -9.48 1.20 31.08
C ILE A 381 -8.13 1.89 30.93
N ASP A 382 -7.03 1.22 31.24
CA ASP A 382 -5.66 1.78 31.14
C ASP A 382 -5.29 2.14 29.70
N ARG A 383 -5.85 1.43 28.72
CA ARG A 383 -5.64 1.69 27.29
C ARG A 383 -6.61 2.75 26.75
N ASN A 384 -7.81 2.82 27.30
CA ASN A 384 -8.86 3.71 26.84
C ASN A 384 -8.76 5.11 27.43
N LYS A 385 -8.19 5.23 28.64
CA LYS A 385 -7.84 6.49 29.28
C LYS A 385 -6.67 7.15 28.57
N ILE A 386 -6.80 8.45 28.36
CA ILE A 386 -5.76 9.33 27.83
C ILE A 386 -5.67 10.54 28.76
N ALA A 387 -4.57 11.26 28.77
CA ALA A 387 -4.39 12.44 29.63
C ALA A 387 -4.12 13.70 28.80
N GLY A 388 -4.46 14.87 29.35
CA GLY A 388 -4.13 16.18 28.76
C GLY A 388 -5.11 16.69 27.70
N TYR A 389 -6.28 16.06 27.56
CA TYR A 389 -7.32 16.44 26.59
C TYR A 389 -8.69 16.61 27.26
N ASP A 390 -8.71 17.04 28.53
CA ASP A 390 -9.95 17.26 29.28
C ASP A 390 -10.86 18.23 28.52
N ASP A 391 -12.15 17.90 28.48
CA ASP A 391 -13.22 18.65 27.79
C ASP A 391 -13.03 18.78 26.26
N MET A 392 -12.07 18.05 25.68
CA MET A 392 -11.86 17.93 24.24
C MET A 392 -12.51 16.66 23.67
N ARG A 393 -12.58 16.59 22.34
CA ARG A 393 -13.17 15.46 21.60
C ARG A 393 -12.57 14.12 21.97
N GLU A 394 -11.27 14.08 22.25
CA GLU A 394 -10.56 12.84 22.60
C GLU A 394 -11.07 12.24 23.92
N CYS A 395 -11.58 13.07 24.83
CA CYS A 395 -12.20 12.67 26.09
C CYS A 395 -13.73 12.83 26.06
N ASP A 396 -14.32 12.77 24.87
CA ASP A 396 -15.76 12.83 24.64
C ASP A 396 -16.42 14.11 25.21
N TYR A 397 -15.67 15.22 25.21
CA TYR A 397 -16.08 16.52 25.74
C TYR A 397 -16.36 16.55 27.25
N VAL A 398 -15.79 15.60 27.99
CA VAL A 398 -15.81 15.55 29.45
C VAL A 398 -14.38 15.36 29.98
N GLN A 399 -14.25 15.24 31.30
CA GLN A 399 -12.97 14.91 31.93
C GLN A 399 -12.47 13.53 31.46
N CYS A 400 -11.17 13.45 31.15
CA CYS A 400 -10.56 12.23 30.65
C CYS A 400 -10.51 11.10 31.68
N ASP A 401 -10.46 11.47 32.97
CA ASP A 401 -10.52 10.50 34.06
C ASP A 401 -11.98 10.10 34.33
N TYR A 402 -12.33 8.90 33.90
CA TYR A 402 -13.66 8.31 34.10
C TYR A 402 -13.57 6.96 34.83
N GLN A 403 -14.68 6.52 35.41
CA GLN A 403 -14.80 5.22 36.06
C GLN A 403 -15.74 4.31 35.27
N CYS A 404 -15.36 3.03 35.12
CA CYS A 404 -16.23 2.04 34.49
C CYS A 404 -17.44 1.74 35.36
N ALA A 405 -18.60 1.47 34.73
CA ALA A 405 -19.80 1.04 35.45
C ALA A 405 -19.69 -0.40 35.97
N GLY A 406 -18.91 -1.25 35.29
CA GLY A 406 -18.58 -2.60 35.73
C GLY A 406 -17.40 -2.63 36.70
N VAL A 407 -17.30 -3.69 37.50
CA VAL A 407 -16.14 -3.98 38.36
C VAL A 407 -15.48 -5.28 37.90
N ILE A 408 -14.14 -5.35 37.97
CA ILE A 408 -13.46 -6.64 37.90
C ILE A 408 -13.88 -7.39 39.17
N GLY A 409 -14.41 -8.61 39.02
CA GLY A 409 -14.65 -9.47 40.18
C GLY A 409 -13.37 -9.62 41.00
N ALA A 410 -13.49 -10.01 42.28
CA ALA A 410 -12.31 -10.32 43.09
C ALA A 410 -11.35 -11.21 42.27
N PRO A 411 -10.03 -10.98 42.31
CA PRO A 411 -9.08 -11.84 41.62
C PRO A 411 -9.44 -13.27 41.97
N LEU A 412 -9.64 -14.11 40.94
CA LEU A 412 -10.03 -15.49 41.15
C LEU A 412 -9.08 -16.07 42.19
N ASP A 413 -9.63 -16.70 43.23
CA ASP A 413 -8.82 -17.44 44.18
C ASP A 413 -8.11 -18.58 43.43
N VAL A 414 -6.87 -18.33 43.05
CA VAL A 414 -6.01 -19.26 42.32
C VAL A 414 -5.28 -20.22 43.26
N SER A 415 -5.57 -20.23 44.56
CA SER A 415 -5.01 -21.20 45.50
C SER A 415 -5.27 -22.64 45.03
N THR A 416 -6.44 -22.91 44.45
CA THR A 416 -6.77 -24.18 43.81
C THR A 416 -6.27 -24.30 42.37
N TYR A 417 -6.04 -23.19 41.66
CA TYR A 417 -5.49 -23.20 40.28
C TYR A 417 -4.01 -23.60 40.24
N ASN A 418 -3.20 -23.15 41.22
CA ASN A 418 -1.80 -23.54 41.33
C ASN A 418 -1.64 -25.02 41.72
N ILE A 419 -2.51 -25.53 42.59
CA ILE A 419 -2.61 -26.97 42.89
C ILE A 419 -3.03 -27.73 41.63
N TYR A 420 -4.02 -27.21 40.90
CA TYR A 420 -4.53 -27.83 39.67
C TYR A 420 -3.51 -27.89 38.53
N HIS A 421 -2.75 -26.83 38.28
CA HIS A 421 -1.66 -26.84 37.29
C HIS A 421 -0.56 -27.81 37.67
N THR A 422 -0.21 -27.86 38.95
CA THR A 422 0.78 -28.80 39.46
C THR A 422 0.33 -30.24 39.23
N ILE A 423 -0.94 -30.56 39.53
CA ILE A 423 -1.51 -31.89 39.28
C ILE A 423 -1.60 -32.21 37.79
N THR A 424 -2.09 -31.28 36.97
CA THR A 424 -2.20 -31.47 35.51
C THR A 424 -0.82 -31.74 34.91
N THR A 425 0.22 -31.03 35.37
CA THR A 425 1.61 -31.22 34.95
C THR A 425 2.15 -32.60 35.36
N ILE A 426 1.80 -33.11 36.55
CA ILE A 426 2.17 -34.46 36.99
C ILE A 426 1.54 -35.52 36.08
N VAL A 427 0.24 -35.39 35.80
CA VAL A 427 -0.50 -36.32 34.93
C VAL A 427 0.01 -36.26 33.49
N GLU A 428 0.22 -35.06 32.94
CA GLU A 428 0.76 -34.83 31.60
C GLU A 428 2.13 -35.50 31.42
N ASN A 429 3.04 -35.32 32.39
CA ASN A 429 4.38 -35.92 32.34
C ASN A 429 4.35 -37.45 32.42
N GLY A 430 3.47 -38.02 33.25
CA GLY A 430 3.33 -39.48 33.38
C GLY A 430 2.77 -40.10 32.10
N ILE A 431 1.71 -39.51 31.56
CA ILE A 431 1.04 -39.96 30.33
C ILE A 431 1.93 -39.79 29.10
N GLY A 432 2.62 -38.65 29.01
CA GLY A 432 3.57 -38.38 27.94
C GLY A 432 4.75 -39.36 27.94
N LYS A 433 5.18 -39.87 29.10
CA LYS A 433 6.18 -40.96 29.17
C LYS A 433 5.59 -42.29 28.72
N TYR A 434 4.37 -42.62 29.13
CA TYR A 434 3.73 -43.90 28.81
C TYR A 434 3.44 -44.05 27.30
N PHE A 435 2.94 -42.99 26.65
CA PHE A 435 2.60 -43.00 25.22
C PHE A 435 3.80 -42.89 24.27
N LYS A 436 5.02 -42.72 24.80
CA LYS A 436 6.26 -42.93 24.02
C LYS A 436 6.50 -44.38 23.66
N THR A 437 5.87 -45.33 24.35
CA THR A 437 6.09 -46.77 24.11
C THR A 437 4.79 -47.52 23.80
N ASN A 438 3.65 -46.98 24.22
CA ASN A 438 2.33 -47.59 24.09
C ASN A 438 1.38 -46.68 23.30
N PHE A 439 0.26 -47.24 22.83
CA PHE A 439 -0.76 -46.48 22.07
C PHE A 439 -2.12 -46.40 22.77
N TYR A 440 -2.33 -47.22 23.81
CA TYR A 440 -3.57 -47.25 24.59
C TYR A 440 -3.29 -47.46 26.09
N LEU A 441 -4.21 -46.98 26.94
CA LEU A 441 -4.18 -47.09 28.39
C LEU A 441 -5.63 -47.27 28.91
N SER A 442 -5.91 -48.32 29.69
CA SER A 442 -7.22 -48.44 30.34
C SER A 442 -7.35 -47.47 31.51
N ILE A 443 -8.58 -47.06 31.82
CA ILE A 443 -8.85 -46.15 32.94
C ILE A 443 -8.40 -46.76 34.29
N ASP A 444 -8.53 -48.07 34.50
CA ASP A 444 -8.02 -48.74 35.72
C ASP A 444 -6.48 -48.67 35.83
N SER A 445 -5.79 -48.87 34.71
CA SER A 445 -4.33 -48.75 34.64
C SER A 445 -3.86 -47.31 34.81
N LEU A 446 -4.68 -46.36 34.34
CA LEU A 446 -4.44 -44.93 34.51
C LEU A 446 -4.50 -44.53 35.99
N TYR A 447 -5.52 -44.96 36.75
CA TYR A 447 -5.56 -44.68 38.18
C TYR A 447 -4.41 -45.34 38.93
N SER A 448 -4.06 -46.57 38.53
CA SER A 448 -2.91 -47.29 39.11
C SER A 448 -1.56 -46.60 38.83
N MET A 449 -1.48 -45.76 37.80
CA MET A 449 -0.26 -44.99 37.44
C MET A 449 -0.04 -43.79 38.36
N PHE A 450 -1.09 -43.29 39.01
CA PHE A 450 -1.04 -42.12 39.88
C PHE A 450 -1.67 -42.39 41.26
N PRO A 451 -1.13 -43.35 42.04
CA PRO A 451 -1.70 -43.73 43.34
C PRO A 451 -1.68 -42.60 44.39
N GLN A 452 -0.90 -41.55 44.16
CA GLN A 452 -0.80 -40.36 45.01
C GLN A 452 -1.88 -39.31 44.74
N LEU A 453 -2.69 -39.47 43.68
CA LEU A 453 -3.73 -38.52 43.29
C LEU A 453 -5.12 -39.14 43.47
N ASP A 454 -6.13 -38.33 43.78
CA ASP A 454 -7.51 -38.80 43.78
C ASP A 454 -8.02 -39.04 42.35
N THR A 455 -8.95 -39.99 42.22
CA THR A 455 -9.61 -40.34 40.96
C THR A 455 -10.18 -39.11 40.25
N PHE A 456 -10.79 -38.17 40.98
CA PHE A 456 -11.34 -36.95 40.41
C PHE A 456 -10.24 -36.04 39.83
N GLU A 457 -9.10 -35.95 40.49
CA GLU A 457 -7.96 -35.13 40.07
C GLU A 457 -7.33 -35.65 38.78
N VAL A 458 -7.19 -36.97 38.68
CA VAL A 458 -6.72 -37.64 37.46
C VAL A 458 -7.70 -37.39 36.32
N VAL A 459 -9.00 -37.69 36.49
CA VAL A 459 -10.02 -37.50 35.44
C VAL A 459 -10.09 -36.06 34.96
N LYS A 460 -10.06 -35.09 35.87
CA LYS A 460 -10.14 -33.67 35.52
C LYS A 460 -8.91 -33.21 34.73
N SER A 461 -7.72 -33.71 35.10
CA SER A 461 -6.48 -33.45 34.36
C SER A 461 -6.55 -34.03 32.95
N ILE A 462 -6.98 -35.29 32.79
CA ILE A 462 -7.21 -35.93 31.48
C ILE A 462 -8.17 -35.12 30.64
N LYS A 463 -9.33 -34.75 31.21
CA LYS A 463 -10.33 -33.95 30.51
C LYS A 463 -9.72 -32.65 29.99
N THR A 464 -8.89 -32.00 30.78
CA THR A 464 -8.22 -30.76 30.36
C THR A 464 -7.17 -30.98 29.28
N LEU A 465 -6.42 -32.09 29.35
CA LEU A 465 -5.45 -32.44 28.31
C LEU A 465 -6.15 -32.72 26.96
N ILE A 466 -7.32 -33.37 26.99
CA ILE A 466 -8.17 -33.62 25.82
C ILE A 466 -8.78 -32.31 25.31
N ASP A 467 -9.43 -31.52 26.17
CA ASP A 467 -10.12 -30.26 25.80
C ASP A 467 -9.16 -29.20 25.23
N LYS A 468 -7.88 -29.24 25.63
CA LYS A 468 -6.83 -28.32 25.14
C LYS A 468 -6.03 -28.86 23.95
N ASP A 469 -6.31 -30.08 23.48
CA ASP A 469 -5.49 -30.78 22.48
C ASP A 469 -3.99 -30.74 22.82
N THR A 470 -3.68 -31.14 24.05
CA THR A 470 -2.28 -31.15 24.51
C THR A 470 -1.48 -32.16 23.69
N GLN A 471 -0.34 -31.70 23.16
CA GLN A 471 0.48 -32.47 22.23
C GLN A 471 1.47 -33.37 23.00
N PHE A 472 1.41 -34.67 22.70
CA PHE A 472 2.37 -35.69 23.12
C PHE A 472 3.18 -36.18 21.91
N PHE A 473 4.23 -36.97 22.17
CA PHE A 473 5.00 -37.62 21.10
C PHE A 473 4.88 -39.13 21.24
N ASN A 474 4.47 -39.79 20.16
CA ASN A 474 4.32 -41.25 20.13
C ASN A 474 5.68 -41.96 19.98
N LYS A 475 5.66 -43.30 19.93
CA LYS A 475 6.86 -44.15 19.74
C LYS A 475 7.73 -43.79 18.53
N TYR A 476 7.13 -43.23 17.49
CA TYR A 476 7.82 -42.85 16.26
C TYR A 476 8.29 -41.39 16.26
N GLY A 477 8.06 -40.64 17.35
CA GLY A 477 8.43 -39.24 17.47
C GLY A 477 7.45 -38.26 16.81
N HIS A 478 6.28 -38.73 16.38
CA HIS A 478 5.26 -37.87 15.78
C HIS A 478 4.38 -37.21 16.86
N PRO A 479 3.93 -35.96 16.62
CA PRO A 479 2.95 -35.32 17.48
C PRO A 479 1.64 -36.12 17.53
N SER A 480 1.07 -36.28 18.71
CA SER A 480 -0.16 -37.02 18.92
C SER A 480 -0.98 -36.42 20.06
N TYR A 481 -2.30 -36.59 20.01
CA TYR A 481 -3.27 -35.95 20.89
C TYR A 481 -4.09 -37.00 21.62
N LEU A 482 -4.37 -36.77 22.91
CA LEU A 482 -5.10 -37.74 23.74
C LEU A 482 -6.59 -37.77 23.38
N ARG A 483 -7.16 -38.97 23.27
CA ARG A 483 -8.59 -39.22 23.01
C ARG A 483 -9.10 -40.32 23.91
N ILE A 484 -10.41 -40.35 24.10
CA ILE A 484 -11.10 -41.37 24.90
C ILE A 484 -12.09 -42.16 24.05
N GLN A 485 -12.13 -43.47 24.28
CA GLN A 485 -13.12 -44.38 23.72
C GLN A 485 -13.56 -45.38 24.81
N GLY A 486 -14.80 -45.23 25.30
CA GLY A 486 -15.29 -46.02 26.44
C GLY A 486 -14.35 -45.89 27.65
N ASP A 487 -13.87 -47.03 28.16
CA ASP A 487 -12.96 -47.10 29.31
C ASP A 487 -11.46 -47.15 28.91
N MET A 488 -11.13 -46.68 27.72
CA MET A 488 -9.75 -46.62 27.22
C MET A 488 -9.37 -45.22 26.71
N LEU A 489 -8.16 -44.81 27.06
CA LEU A 489 -7.47 -43.67 26.48
C LEU A 489 -6.55 -44.13 25.36
N TYR A 490 -6.51 -43.40 24.26
CA TYR A 490 -5.61 -43.65 23.13
C TYR A 490 -5.06 -42.33 22.58
N ILE A 491 -4.04 -42.42 21.71
CA ILE A 491 -3.43 -41.25 21.06
C ILE A 491 -3.78 -41.21 19.57
N SER A 492 -4.13 -40.03 19.05
CA SER A 492 -4.46 -39.76 17.64
C SER A 492 -3.42 -38.82 17.02
N SER A 493 -3.12 -38.97 15.73
CA SER A 493 -2.21 -38.08 14.99
C SER A 493 -2.85 -36.75 14.56
N ASP A 494 -4.17 -36.61 14.65
CA ASP A 494 -4.90 -35.39 14.25
C ASP A 494 -5.78 -34.88 15.41
N ALA A 495 -5.56 -33.62 15.79
CA ALA A 495 -6.30 -32.92 16.84
C ALA A 495 -7.79 -32.69 16.49
N ARG A 496 -8.21 -32.87 15.24
CA ARG A 496 -9.61 -32.71 14.83
C ARG A 496 -10.43 -33.98 14.97
N VAL A 497 -9.77 -35.11 15.22
CA VAL A 497 -10.45 -36.40 15.41
C VAL A 497 -11.32 -36.31 16.68
N PRO A 498 -12.63 -36.58 16.57
CA PRO A 498 -13.52 -36.58 17.73
C PRO A 498 -13.25 -37.77 18.65
N ASN A 499 -13.64 -37.67 19.91
CA ASN A 499 -13.64 -38.83 20.81
C ASN A 499 -14.55 -39.94 20.26
N ASN A 500 -14.26 -41.20 20.60
CA ASN A 500 -14.95 -42.41 20.11
C ASN A 500 -14.79 -42.75 18.61
N ASP A 501 -13.82 -42.17 17.90
CA ASP A 501 -13.51 -42.62 16.53
C ASP A 501 -12.80 -43.99 16.54
N GLN A 502 -13.50 -45.02 16.04
CA GLN A 502 -13.01 -46.41 15.99
C GLN A 502 -11.84 -46.61 15.01
N LEU A 503 -11.68 -45.74 14.01
CA LEU A 503 -10.66 -45.88 12.97
C LEU A 503 -9.40 -45.08 13.27
N ALA A 504 -9.50 -44.05 14.11
CA ALA A 504 -8.38 -43.19 14.46
C ALA A 504 -7.22 -43.94 15.14
N ASP A 505 -7.53 -44.93 15.99
CA ASP A 505 -6.52 -45.80 16.62
C ASP A 505 -5.70 -46.58 15.57
N TYR A 506 -6.38 -47.14 14.56
CA TYR A 506 -5.72 -47.88 13.48
C TYR A 506 -4.72 -46.99 12.74
N TYR A 507 -5.10 -45.76 12.39
CA TYR A 507 -4.23 -44.83 11.67
C TYR A 507 -3.10 -44.25 12.53
N ALA A 508 -3.31 -44.08 13.84
CA ALA A 508 -2.25 -43.67 14.77
C ALA A 508 -1.21 -44.77 14.98
N LYS A 509 -1.64 -46.04 15.00
CA LYS A 509 -0.77 -47.23 15.13
C LYS A 509 -0.03 -47.57 13.83
N HIS A 510 -0.69 -47.36 12.69
CA HIS A 510 -0.20 -47.70 11.35
C HIS A 510 -0.01 -46.43 10.51
N LEU A 511 0.91 -45.57 10.95
CA LEU A 511 1.29 -44.36 10.20
C LEU A 511 1.76 -44.72 8.79
N ILE A 512 1.01 -44.24 7.79
CA ILE A 512 1.45 -44.24 6.39
C ILE A 512 2.43 -43.09 6.23
N ILE A 513 3.73 -43.41 6.22
CA ILE A 513 4.76 -42.43 5.89
C ILE A 513 4.65 -42.15 4.39
N GLN A 514 3.97 -41.07 4.01
CA GLN A 514 4.13 -40.51 2.67
C GLN A 514 5.47 -39.76 2.63
N ASN A 515 6.52 -40.45 2.21
CA ASN A 515 7.67 -39.77 1.64
C ASN A 515 7.30 -39.46 0.18
N GLY A 516 6.53 -38.41 -0.01
CA GLY A 516 6.08 -37.99 -1.33
C GLY A 516 6.80 -36.72 -1.72
N ASP A 517 7.77 -36.84 -2.62
CA ASP A 517 8.26 -35.70 -3.37
C ASP A 517 7.08 -34.87 -3.89
N SER A 518 7.17 -33.54 -3.80
CA SER A 518 6.09 -32.68 -4.29
C SER A 518 5.79 -33.00 -5.76
N PHE A 519 4.54 -32.84 -6.20
CA PHE A 519 4.20 -33.02 -7.61
C PHE A 519 5.14 -32.25 -8.55
N ASN A 520 5.57 -31.04 -8.14
CA ASN A 520 6.54 -30.25 -8.88
C ASN A 520 7.92 -30.92 -8.93
N HIS A 521 8.38 -31.53 -7.84
CA HIS A 521 9.63 -32.28 -7.81
C HIS A 521 9.57 -33.53 -8.69
N ILE A 522 8.46 -34.27 -8.65
CA ILE A 522 8.23 -35.42 -9.54
C ILE A 522 8.20 -34.97 -11.00
N LEU A 523 7.50 -33.87 -11.30
CA LEU A 523 7.41 -33.30 -12.65
C LEU A 523 8.77 -32.81 -13.16
N GLU A 524 9.57 -32.17 -12.30
CA GLU A 524 10.94 -31.76 -12.64
C GLU A 524 11.86 -32.95 -12.90
N ASN A 525 11.75 -34.02 -12.09
CA ASN A 525 12.51 -35.24 -12.30
C ASN A 525 12.12 -35.94 -13.61
N LEU A 526 10.81 -36.11 -13.85
CA LEU A 526 10.30 -36.67 -15.11
C LEU A 526 10.74 -35.83 -16.32
N HIS A 527 10.65 -34.50 -16.22
CA HIS A 527 11.11 -33.61 -17.29
C HIS A 527 12.62 -33.74 -17.51
N ARG A 528 13.44 -33.82 -16.45
CA ARG A 528 14.89 -34.05 -16.55
C ARG A 528 15.22 -35.38 -17.21
N ASP A 529 14.50 -36.44 -16.86
CA ASP A 529 14.67 -37.78 -17.44
C ASP A 529 14.29 -37.80 -18.94
N GLU A 530 13.35 -36.95 -19.36
CA GLU A 530 12.94 -36.83 -20.77
C GLU A 530 13.86 -35.94 -21.63
N ILE A 531 14.71 -35.09 -21.04
CA ILE A 531 15.59 -34.16 -21.80
C ILE A 531 16.40 -34.87 -22.90
N PRO A 532 17.08 -36.02 -22.66
CA PRO A 532 17.82 -36.70 -23.72
C PRO A 532 16.94 -37.13 -24.90
N THR A 533 15.71 -37.57 -24.64
CA THR A 533 14.73 -37.95 -25.67
C THR A 533 14.26 -36.72 -26.45
N ILE A 534 13.99 -35.61 -25.76
CA ILE A 534 13.64 -34.32 -26.37
C ILE A 534 14.79 -33.82 -27.26
N VAL A 535 16.04 -33.91 -26.79
CA VAL A 535 17.23 -33.54 -27.58
C VAL A 535 17.39 -34.43 -28.81
N ALA A 536 17.23 -35.76 -28.65
CA ALA A 536 17.28 -36.69 -29.78
C ALA A 536 16.20 -36.37 -30.83
N SER A 537 15.03 -35.91 -30.40
CA SER A 537 13.93 -35.51 -31.30
C SER A 537 14.31 -34.35 -32.22
N ILE A 538 15.25 -33.47 -31.82
CA ILE A 538 15.74 -32.38 -32.66
C ILE A 538 16.40 -32.93 -33.94
N PHE A 539 17.16 -34.02 -33.79
CA PHE A 539 17.84 -34.65 -34.92
C PHE A 539 16.90 -35.49 -35.78
N LYS A 540 15.82 -36.01 -35.18
CA LYS A 540 14.79 -36.79 -35.87
C LYS A 540 13.78 -35.91 -36.63
N TYR A 541 13.47 -34.73 -36.12
CA TYR A 541 12.48 -33.80 -36.68
C TYR A 541 13.08 -32.39 -36.83
N PRO A 542 13.94 -32.17 -37.85
CA PRO A 542 14.69 -30.93 -37.99
C PRO A 542 13.83 -29.66 -38.15
N ASP A 543 12.59 -29.79 -38.64
CA ASP A 543 11.68 -28.67 -38.85
C ASP A 543 11.21 -28.02 -37.53
N TYR A 544 11.15 -28.80 -36.44
CA TYR A 544 10.76 -28.33 -35.11
C TYR A 544 11.95 -27.94 -34.23
N MET A 545 13.17 -27.98 -34.76
CA MET A 545 14.40 -27.69 -34.02
C MET A 545 14.32 -26.39 -33.21
N ARG A 546 13.82 -25.31 -33.80
CA ARG A 546 13.78 -23.99 -33.13
C ARG A 546 12.84 -23.96 -31.93
N SER A 547 11.65 -24.55 -32.05
CA SER A 547 10.69 -24.62 -30.96
C SER A 547 11.16 -25.53 -29.83
N ILE A 548 11.77 -26.67 -30.18
CA ILE A 548 12.29 -27.63 -29.20
C ILE A 548 13.47 -27.03 -28.42
N ILE A 549 14.43 -26.40 -29.10
CA ILE A 549 15.57 -25.77 -28.42
C ILE A 549 15.09 -24.67 -27.47
N SER A 550 14.11 -23.86 -27.88
CA SER A 550 13.60 -22.75 -27.06
C SER A 550 12.85 -23.21 -25.80
N SER A 551 12.37 -24.45 -25.75
CA SER A 551 11.72 -25.02 -24.55
C SER A 551 12.68 -25.74 -23.60
N LEU A 552 13.94 -25.96 -24.01
CA LEU A 552 14.93 -26.65 -23.18
C LEU A 552 15.52 -25.69 -22.12
N PRO A 553 15.96 -26.20 -20.96
CA PRO A 553 16.67 -25.40 -19.97
C PRO A 553 17.91 -24.71 -20.53
N ASP A 554 18.24 -23.51 -20.05
CA ASP A 554 19.36 -22.68 -20.53
C ASP A 554 20.70 -23.44 -20.57
N VAL A 555 20.95 -24.30 -19.58
CA VAL A 555 22.16 -25.15 -19.52
C VAL A 555 22.21 -26.10 -20.71
N VAL A 556 21.11 -26.78 -21.03
CA VAL A 556 21.03 -27.73 -22.16
C VAL A 556 21.19 -27.01 -23.49
N GLN A 557 20.59 -25.82 -23.63
CA GLN A 557 20.78 -25.00 -24.83
C GLN A 557 22.26 -24.63 -25.03
N ARG A 558 22.97 -24.30 -23.95
CA ARG A 558 24.41 -24.01 -24.00
C ARG A 558 25.25 -25.24 -24.31
N GLU A 559 24.91 -26.41 -23.77
CA GLU A 559 25.57 -27.69 -24.12
C GLU A 559 25.39 -28.04 -25.61
N LEU A 560 24.19 -27.84 -26.16
CA LEU A 560 23.95 -28.07 -27.58
C LEU A 560 24.81 -27.14 -28.47
N LEU A 561 24.96 -25.88 -28.07
CA LEU A 561 25.78 -24.91 -28.79
C LEU A 561 27.27 -25.26 -28.72
N THR A 562 27.80 -25.43 -27.51
CA THR A 562 29.22 -25.76 -27.28
C THR A 562 29.62 -27.08 -27.93
N GLY A 563 28.78 -28.12 -27.79
CA GLY A 563 28.97 -29.41 -28.47
C GLY A 563 28.91 -29.29 -30.00
N SER A 564 28.06 -28.41 -30.54
CA SER A 564 28.02 -28.18 -31.99
C SER A 564 29.27 -27.49 -32.52
N ILE A 565 29.83 -26.53 -31.77
CA ILE A 565 31.09 -25.87 -32.12
C ILE A 565 32.24 -26.87 -32.05
N GLN A 566 32.32 -27.64 -30.96
CA GLN A 566 33.37 -28.64 -30.77
C GLN A 566 33.34 -29.71 -31.87
N ALA A 567 32.15 -30.17 -32.27
CA ALA A 567 32.00 -31.11 -33.36
C ALA A 567 32.41 -30.54 -34.73
N GLU A 568 32.29 -29.23 -34.94
CA GLU A 568 32.78 -28.56 -36.16
C GLU A 568 34.31 -28.46 -36.16
N VAL A 569 34.92 -28.18 -35.00
CA VAL A 569 36.39 -28.13 -34.85
C VAL A 569 37.02 -29.50 -35.06
N LEU A 570 36.35 -30.56 -34.60
CA LEU A 570 36.79 -31.95 -34.74
C LEU A 570 36.38 -32.60 -36.09
N ASP A 571 35.75 -31.84 -37.00
CA ASP A 571 35.23 -32.28 -38.31
C ASP A 571 34.39 -33.58 -38.24
N ILE A 572 33.46 -33.64 -37.29
CA ILE A 572 32.59 -34.81 -37.11
C ILE A 572 31.49 -34.82 -38.20
N GLU A 573 31.31 -35.90 -38.95
CA GLU A 573 30.31 -35.95 -40.04
C GLU A 573 28.85 -36.20 -39.56
N MET A 574 28.66 -36.84 -38.42
CA MET A 574 27.32 -37.19 -37.92
C MET A 574 26.42 -35.95 -37.77
N ASN A 575 25.19 -35.91 -38.29
CA ASN A 575 24.25 -34.78 -38.14
C ASN A 575 24.79 -33.39 -38.57
N LYS A 576 25.80 -33.32 -39.45
CA LYS A 576 26.50 -32.08 -39.85
C LYS A 576 25.55 -30.96 -40.28
N ASP A 577 24.55 -31.28 -41.10
CA ASP A 577 23.57 -30.29 -41.59
C ASP A 577 22.70 -29.69 -40.49
N ILE A 578 22.27 -30.51 -39.52
CA ILE A 578 21.44 -30.05 -38.40
C ILE A 578 22.27 -29.21 -37.45
N ARG A 579 23.52 -29.61 -37.15
CA ARG A 579 24.42 -28.80 -36.33
C ARG A 579 24.74 -27.45 -36.97
N ARG A 580 24.94 -27.37 -38.29
CA ARG A 580 25.08 -26.08 -38.98
C ARG A 580 23.84 -25.20 -38.82
N LYS A 581 22.63 -25.78 -38.86
CA LYS A 581 21.38 -25.06 -38.56
C LYS A 581 21.33 -24.58 -37.10
N MET A 582 21.80 -25.38 -36.14
CA MET A 582 21.92 -24.98 -34.72
C MET A 582 22.93 -23.85 -34.51
N LEU A 583 24.11 -23.96 -35.12
CA LEU A 583 25.14 -22.92 -35.13
C LEU A 583 24.64 -21.61 -35.76
N THR A 584 23.77 -21.72 -36.77
CA THR A 584 23.09 -20.57 -37.37
C THR A 584 22.04 -19.97 -36.44
N PHE A 585 21.29 -20.81 -35.71
CA PHE A 585 20.29 -20.36 -34.73
C PHE A 585 20.91 -19.56 -33.58
N PHE A 586 22.05 -20.02 -33.05
CA PHE A 586 22.78 -19.33 -31.99
C PHE A 586 23.79 -18.28 -32.49
N LYS A 587 23.75 -17.94 -33.78
CA LYS A 587 24.66 -16.96 -34.38
C LYS A 587 24.52 -15.61 -33.68
N GLY A 588 25.59 -15.13 -33.07
CA GLY A 588 25.61 -13.92 -32.24
C GLY A 588 25.78 -14.15 -30.74
N PHE A 589 25.83 -15.41 -30.29
CA PHE A 589 26.15 -15.80 -28.91
C PHE A 589 27.48 -16.54 -28.78
N TYR A 590 28.23 -16.67 -29.88
CA TYR A 590 29.57 -17.25 -29.92
C TYR A 590 30.39 -16.66 -31.06
N ASP A 591 31.72 -16.66 -30.92
CA ASP A 591 32.67 -16.32 -31.98
C ASP A 591 34.10 -16.76 -31.62
N LYS A 592 35.03 -16.66 -32.57
CA LYS A 592 36.46 -16.85 -32.34
C LYS A 592 37.09 -15.52 -31.89
N ILE A 593 37.58 -15.45 -30.65
CA ILE A 593 38.23 -14.27 -30.07
C ILE A 593 39.65 -14.69 -29.66
N ASN A 594 40.67 -13.99 -30.17
CA ASN A 594 42.08 -14.33 -29.93
C ASN A 594 42.41 -15.81 -30.18
N ASP A 595 41.92 -16.35 -31.30
CA ASP A 595 42.09 -17.74 -31.70
C ASP A 595 41.47 -18.83 -30.80
N SER A 596 40.71 -18.45 -29.76
CA SER A 596 39.87 -19.38 -28.99
C SER A 596 38.38 -19.18 -29.32
N TRP A 597 37.60 -20.25 -29.28
CA TRP A 597 36.14 -20.17 -29.39
C TRP A 597 35.54 -19.75 -28.06
N VAL A 598 34.73 -18.70 -28.09
CA VAL A 598 34.09 -18.11 -26.90
C VAL A 598 32.58 -18.15 -27.06
N VAL A 599 31.86 -18.58 -26.03
CA VAL A 599 30.39 -18.64 -25.97
C VAL A 599 29.88 -17.80 -24.80
N TRP A 600 28.98 -16.87 -25.06
CA TRP A 600 28.38 -15.96 -24.06
C TRP A 600 26.85 -16.04 -24.01
N LEU A 601 26.29 -17.16 -24.47
CA LEU A 601 24.87 -17.46 -24.33
C LEU A 601 24.49 -17.47 -22.83
N TYR A 602 23.52 -16.63 -22.44
CA TYR A 602 23.10 -16.42 -21.05
C TYR A 602 24.22 -15.96 -20.09
N LYS A 603 25.09 -15.05 -20.53
CA LYS A 603 26.26 -14.58 -19.76
C LYS A 603 25.95 -14.13 -18.31
N GLU A 604 24.77 -13.57 -18.06
CA GLU A 604 24.36 -13.11 -16.71
C GLU A 604 24.04 -14.26 -15.75
N ALA A 605 23.48 -15.36 -16.26
CA ALA A 605 23.01 -16.48 -15.43
C ALA A 605 24.05 -17.61 -15.35
N LEU A 606 24.76 -17.88 -16.45
CA LEU A 606 25.64 -19.04 -16.56
C LEU A 606 27.12 -18.69 -16.77
N GLY A 607 27.46 -17.40 -16.92
CA GLY A 607 28.81 -16.95 -17.24
C GLY A 607 29.24 -17.19 -18.69
N ILE A 608 30.48 -16.82 -19.01
CA ILE A 608 31.10 -16.96 -20.33
C ILE A 608 32.00 -18.20 -20.31
N VAL A 609 31.98 -18.99 -21.38
CA VAL A 609 32.83 -20.17 -21.52
C VAL A 609 33.75 -20.08 -22.74
N CYS A 610 34.97 -20.56 -22.58
CA CYS A 610 36.05 -20.56 -23.56
C CYS A 610 36.46 -22.00 -23.86
N MET A 611 36.78 -22.28 -25.12
CA MET A 611 37.32 -23.57 -25.53
C MET A 611 38.83 -23.60 -25.30
N GLU A 612 39.28 -24.57 -24.52
CA GLU A 612 40.68 -24.84 -24.23
C GLU A 612 41.06 -26.26 -24.66
N GLU A 613 42.33 -26.44 -24.98
CA GLU A 613 42.92 -27.76 -25.24
C GLU A 613 43.71 -28.19 -23.99
N ASN A 614 43.38 -29.35 -23.44
CA ASN A 614 44.12 -29.93 -22.32
C ASN A 614 45.51 -30.42 -22.74
N GLU A 615 46.37 -30.72 -21.77
CA GLU A 615 47.71 -31.29 -21.99
C GLU A 615 47.70 -32.59 -22.83
N ASP A 616 46.59 -33.33 -22.82
CA ASP A 616 46.36 -34.55 -23.61
C ASP A 616 45.78 -34.31 -25.02
N GLY A 617 45.65 -33.05 -25.46
CA GLY A 617 45.08 -32.70 -26.78
C GLY A 617 43.54 -32.78 -26.85
N GLN A 618 42.85 -32.91 -25.71
CA GLN A 618 41.39 -32.95 -25.66
C GLN A 618 40.79 -31.55 -25.50
N LEU A 619 39.84 -31.21 -26.36
CA LEU A 619 39.07 -29.96 -26.28
C LEU A 619 38.07 -30.01 -25.12
N ARG A 620 38.09 -28.99 -24.26
CA ARG A 620 37.12 -28.78 -23.19
C ARG A 620 36.62 -27.34 -23.16
N TRP A 621 35.44 -27.15 -22.57
CA TRP A 621 34.90 -25.82 -22.28
C TRP A 621 35.11 -25.49 -20.82
N VAL A 622 35.72 -24.35 -20.53
CA VAL A 622 35.92 -23.84 -19.16
C VAL A 622 35.39 -22.42 -19.02
N HIS A 623 35.17 -21.96 -17.79
CA HIS A 623 34.90 -20.55 -17.55
C HIS A 623 36.11 -19.71 -17.95
N CYS A 624 35.89 -18.61 -18.69
CA CYS A 624 36.99 -17.76 -19.11
C CYS A 624 37.56 -16.99 -17.90
N HIS A 625 38.86 -17.13 -17.61
CA HIS A 625 39.49 -16.57 -16.40
C HIS A 625 40.40 -15.32 -16.63
N ASP A 626 40.65 -14.92 -17.89
CA ASP A 626 41.54 -13.79 -18.28
C ASP A 626 40.78 -12.51 -18.72
N GLN A 627 41.46 -11.53 -19.35
CA GLN A 627 40.88 -10.28 -19.93
C GLN A 627 39.80 -10.50 -21.01
N VAL A 628 39.40 -11.76 -21.27
CA VAL A 628 38.42 -12.15 -22.29
C VAL A 628 37.05 -11.50 -22.08
N PRO A 629 36.49 -11.35 -20.86
CA PRO A 629 35.22 -10.63 -20.67
C PRO A 629 35.29 -9.16 -21.11
N GLU A 630 36.39 -8.46 -20.82
CA GLU A 630 36.58 -7.06 -21.23
C GLU A 630 36.78 -6.91 -22.74
N ILE A 631 37.49 -7.86 -23.35
CA ILE A 631 37.67 -7.94 -24.81
C ILE A 631 36.33 -8.28 -25.49
N LEU A 632 35.56 -9.17 -24.89
CA LEU A 632 34.25 -9.58 -25.40
C LEU A 632 33.26 -8.43 -25.39
N ASP A 633 33.21 -7.62 -24.33
CA ASP A 633 32.31 -6.46 -24.30
C ASP A 633 32.69 -5.45 -25.39
N LYS A 634 33.99 -5.18 -25.60
CA LYS A 634 34.46 -4.36 -26.75
C LYS A 634 34.11 -4.99 -28.10
N TYR A 635 34.18 -6.31 -28.21
CA TYR A 635 33.83 -7.06 -29.43
C TYR A 635 32.33 -6.97 -29.75
N ILE A 636 31.48 -7.16 -28.73
CA ILE A 636 30.02 -7.05 -28.84
C ILE A 636 29.65 -5.62 -29.23
N ASP A 637 30.29 -4.60 -28.64
CA ASP A 637 30.04 -3.21 -28.98
C ASP A 637 30.48 -2.86 -30.42
N LYS A 638 31.63 -3.38 -30.88
CA LYS A 638 32.03 -3.25 -32.29
C LYS A 638 31.01 -3.89 -33.25
N LYS A 639 30.50 -5.08 -32.93
CA LYS A 639 29.43 -5.70 -33.74
C LYS A 639 28.12 -4.91 -33.70
N ARG A 640 27.77 -4.30 -32.57
CA ARG A 640 26.63 -3.38 -32.47
C ARG A 640 26.83 -2.15 -33.37
N ASP A 641 28.04 -1.61 -33.43
CA ASP A 641 28.37 -0.49 -34.33
C ASP A 641 28.29 -0.87 -35.81
N GLU A 642 28.70 -2.08 -36.19
CA GLU A 642 28.53 -2.61 -37.55
C GLU A 642 27.06 -2.77 -37.91
N LEU A 643 26.24 -3.32 -37.01
CA LEU A 643 24.79 -3.43 -37.19
C LEU A 643 24.11 -2.05 -37.30
N ALA A 644 24.61 -1.06 -36.55
CA ALA A 644 24.15 0.33 -36.64
C ALA A 644 24.50 1.01 -37.98
N LYS A 645 25.39 0.42 -38.78
CA LYS A 645 25.77 0.85 -40.13
C LYS A 645 25.22 -0.07 -41.24
N SER A 646 24.28 -0.96 -40.90
CA SER A 646 23.72 -1.94 -41.84
C SER A 646 23.21 -1.26 -43.13
N PRO A 647 23.61 -1.73 -44.33
CA PRO A 647 23.22 -1.14 -45.62
C PRO A 647 21.72 -1.31 -45.91
N ILE A 648 21.03 -2.18 -45.15
CA ILE A 648 19.59 -2.39 -45.21
C ILE A 648 18.84 -1.22 -44.56
N GLY A 649 19.49 -0.48 -43.67
CA GLY A 649 18.85 0.56 -42.86
C GLY A 649 18.05 0.02 -41.67
N PHE A 650 18.12 -1.29 -41.41
CA PHE A 650 17.47 -1.95 -40.28
C PHE A 650 18.34 -3.08 -39.72
N TYR A 651 18.16 -3.39 -38.44
CA TYR A 651 18.61 -4.64 -37.83
C TYR A 651 17.61 -5.15 -36.78
N GLY A 652 17.61 -6.46 -36.54
CA GLY A 652 16.71 -7.12 -35.58
C GLY A 652 17.24 -7.12 -34.15
N LEU A 653 16.33 -7.03 -33.19
CA LEU A 653 16.55 -7.19 -31.75
C LEU A 653 15.59 -8.25 -31.24
N TYR A 654 16.08 -9.31 -30.63
CA TYR A 654 15.25 -10.32 -29.97
C TYR A 654 15.40 -10.19 -28.47
N ASN A 655 14.30 -10.12 -27.73
CA ASN A 655 14.27 -10.20 -26.28
C ASN A 655 13.81 -11.61 -25.87
N PRO A 656 14.72 -12.48 -25.39
CA PRO A 656 14.37 -13.85 -25.01
C PRO A 656 13.41 -13.93 -23.82
N GLN A 657 13.49 -12.98 -22.87
CA GLN A 657 12.66 -12.97 -21.66
C GLN A 657 11.19 -12.65 -21.94
N LEU A 658 10.94 -11.80 -22.94
CA LEU A 658 9.59 -11.41 -23.35
C LEU A 658 9.10 -12.19 -24.58
N ASN A 659 9.97 -13.02 -25.18
CA ASN A 659 9.77 -13.65 -26.49
C ASN A 659 9.34 -12.66 -27.58
N GLU A 660 9.88 -11.43 -27.54
CA GLU A 660 9.52 -10.36 -28.46
C GLU A 660 10.66 -10.08 -29.46
N PHE A 661 10.32 -10.06 -30.76
CA PHE A 661 11.23 -9.65 -31.82
C PHE A 661 10.87 -8.24 -32.33
N CYS A 662 11.86 -7.36 -32.31
CA CYS A 662 11.77 -5.97 -32.71
C CYS A 662 12.69 -5.68 -33.89
N LEU A 663 12.25 -4.82 -34.80
CA LEU A 663 13.09 -4.24 -35.85
C LEU A 663 13.49 -2.83 -35.43
N ARG A 664 14.80 -2.55 -35.47
CA ARG A 664 15.36 -1.23 -35.22
C ARG A 664 15.63 -0.53 -36.55
N ASP A 665 15.07 0.66 -36.72
CA ASP A 665 15.31 1.53 -37.86
C ASP A 665 16.51 2.44 -37.59
N ILE A 666 17.55 2.31 -38.40
CA ILE A 666 18.80 3.06 -38.27
C ILE A 666 18.94 4.15 -39.35
N ARG A 667 17.96 4.31 -40.23
CA ARG A 667 17.98 5.33 -41.31
C ARG A 667 17.82 6.75 -40.79
N THR A 668 17.26 6.91 -39.59
CA THR A 668 17.01 8.21 -38.95
C THR A 668 18.20 8.72 -38.12
N VAL A 669 19.28 7.94 -38.01
CA VAL A 669 20.47 8.29 -37.25
C VAL A 669 21.45 9.01 -38.19
N SER A 670 21.65 10.31 -38.00
CA SER A 670 22.66 11.07 -38.75
C SER A 670 24.06 10.48 -38.50
N PRO A 671 24.89 10.28 -39.55
CA PRO A 671 26.26 9.80 -39.39
C PRO A 671 27.06 10.88 -38.66
N GLY A 672 27.35 10.67 -37.36
CA GLY A 672 28.07 11.63 -36.51
C GLY A 672 27.57 11.76 -35.07
N ALA A 673 26.42 11.17 -34.70
CA ALA A 673 25.87 11.24 -33.33
C ALA A 673 26.45 10.16 -32.38
N GLY A 674 27.75 9.87 -32.47
CA GLY A 674 28.43 8.78 -31.74
C GLY A 674 28.59 8.96 -30.22
N GLY A 675 27.66 9.62 -29.52
CA GLY A 675 27.78 9.83 -28.07
C GLY A 675 26.48 10.10 -27.29
N ASP A 676 25.33 10.30 -27.93
CA ASP A 676 24.07 10.55 -27.21
C ASP A 676 23.15 9.33 -27.27
N LEU A 677 23.25 8.48 -26.24
CA LEU A 677 22.42 7.28 -26.04
C LEU A 677 20.90 7.59 -26.02
N ARG A 678 20.49 8.86 -25.83
CA ARG A 678 19.07 9.28 -25.82
C ARG A 678 18.48 9.45 -27.22
N LYS A 679 19.31 9.51 -28.26
CA LYS A 679 18.87 9.63 -29.67
C LYS A 679 18.75 8.29 -30.38
N ILE A 680 19.09 7.18 -29.71
CA ILE A 680 19.03 5.85 -30.29
C ILE A 680 17.61 5.29 -30.12
N THR A 681 16.88 5.14 -31.23
CA THR A 681 15.49 4.66 -31.24
C THR A 681 15.41 3.27 -30.61
N VAL A 682 14.49 3.05 -29.68
CA VAL A 682 14.20 1.69 -29.15
C VAL A 682 13.54 0.90 -30.28
N GLY A 683 13.99 -0.34 -30.55
CA GLY A 683 13.43 -1.16 -31.64
C GLY A 683 11.91 -1.32 -31.52
N ARG A 684 11.21 -1.39 -32.65
CA ARG A 684 9.73 -1.51 -32.71
C ARG A 684 9.35 -2.95 -33.03
N ARG A 685 8.39 -3.53 -32.27
CA ARG A 685 7.93 -4.92 -32.45
C ARG A 685 7.39 -5.14 -33.86
N CYS A 686 7.64 -6.32 -34.44
CA CYS A 686 7.14 -6.67 -35.78
C CYS A 686 5.63 -6.46 -35.95
N THR A 687 4.83 -6.75 -34.92
CA THR A 687 3.37 -6.53 -34.93
C THR A 687 2.95 -5.07 -35.09
N ASP A 688 3.84 -4.15 -34.70
CA ASP A 688 3.55 -2.72 -34.72
C ASP A 688 3.97 -2.08 -36.05
N TRP A 689 4.65 -2.82 -36.94
CA TRP A 689 5.03 -2.37 -38.27
C TRP A 689 3.90 -2.57 -39.29
N GLY A 690 3.78 -1.64 -40.24
CA GLY A 690 2.88 -1.81 -41.37
C GLY A 690 3.34 -2.97 -42.26
N GLN A 691 2.40 -3.85 -42.64
CA GLN A 691 2.67 -5.02 -43.49
C GLN A 691 3.41 -4.66 -44.79
N LYS A 692 3.06 -3.54 -45.44
CA LYS A 692 3.75 -3.06 -46.65
C LYS A 692 5.24 -2.76 -46.41
N THR A 693 5.58 -2.18 -45.26
CA THR A 693 6.96 -1.87 -44.90
C THR A 693 7.76 -3.14 -44.63
N LEU A 694 7.17 -4.12 -43.93
CA LEU A 694 7.80 -5.41 -43.69
C LEU A 694 8.02 -6.17 -45.00
N ILE A 695 7.05 -6.15 -45.92
CA ILE A 695 7.17 -6.77 -47.24
C ILE A 695 8.27 -6.07 -48.07
N ASP A 696 8.35 -4.74 -48.06
CA ASP A 696 9.42 -4.01 -48.78
C ASP A 696 10.82 -4.36 -48.22
N ILE A 697 10.95 -4.44 -46.90
CA ILE A 697 12.18 -4.87 -46.24
C ILE A 697 12.53 -6.30 -46.67
N ILE A 698 11.60 -7.25 -46.59
CA ILE A 698 11.86 -8.66 -46.88
C ILE A 698 12.16 -8.88 -48.38
N VAL A 699 11.33 -8.32 -49.27
CA VAL A 699 11.39 -8.60 -50.71
C VAL A 699 12.45 -7.76 -51.42
N ARG A 700 12.53 -6.45 -51.14
CA ARG A 700 13.42 -5.55 -51.89
C ARG A 700 14.78 -5.36 -51.24
N LYS A 701 14.84 -5.34 -49.90
CA LYS A 701 16.08 -5.03 -49.17
C LYS A 701 16.85 -6.29 -48.75
N ILE A 702 16.16 -7.26 -48.15
CA ILE A 702 16.73 -8.53 -47.69
C ILE A 702 16.75 -9.56 -48.83
N LYS A 703 15.82 -9.44 -49.79
CA LYS A 703 15.62 -10.39 -50.91
C LYS A 703 15.42 -11.83 -50.43
N LEU A 704 14.65 -12.00 -49.35
CA LEU A 704 14.35 -13.32 -48.82
C LEU A 704 13.24 -13.97 -49.67
N GLU A 705 13.44 -15.21 -50.08
CA GLU A 705 12.40 -15.97 -50.77
C GLU A 705 11.22 -16.22 -49.82
N PRO A 706 9.97 -15.87 -50.22
CA PRO A 706 8.82 -16.08 -49.37
C PRO A 706 8.59 -17.58 -49.14
N PRO A 707 8.20 -18.01 -47.93
CA PRO A 707 7.77 -19.39 -47.69
C PRO A 707 6.66 -19.80 -48.67
N VAL A 708 6.61 -21.08 -49.05
CA VAL A 708 5.62 -21.61 -50.02
C VAL A 708 4.17 -21.31 -49.60
N ALA A 709 3.91 -21.17 -48.29
CA ALA A 709 2.59 -20.84 -47.71
C ALA A 709 2.29 -19.32 -47.61
N PHE A 710 3.15 -18.44 -48.14
CA PHE A 710 3.06 -16.98 -47.95
C PHE A 710 2.25 -16.26 -49.05
N MET A 711 1.79 -16.97 -50.09
CA MET A 711 0.78 -16.46 -51.01
C MET A 711 -0.57 -17.16 -50.74
N PRO A 712 -1.69 -16.41 -50.81
CA PRO A 712 -3.02 -16.93 -50.49
C PRO A 712 -3.49 -18.06 -51.42
#